data_AF-A0A160PTF0-F1
#
_entry.id   AF-A0A160PTF0-F1
#
_cell.length_a   1.000
_cell.length_b   1.000
_cell.length_c   1.000
_cell.angle_alpha   90.00
_cell.angle_beta   90.00
_cell.angle_gamma   90.00
#
_symmetry.space_group_name_H-M   'P 1'
#
loop_
_entity.id
_entity.type
_entity.pdbx_description
1 polymer ?
#
loop_
_entity_poly.entity_id
_entity_poly.type
_entity_poly.pdbx_seq_one_letter_code
_entity_poly.pdbx_strand_id
1 'polypeptide(L)'
;MLILFLALTAAAVVAPALIRTLGRPAFGLLALIPATGFFWVLTEFIKGTFKDGGALSLHYEWMPSAHLDIDFRMDSLAALFSLIVLGVGALVLLYCWGYFDSNPGRLSAFGAELVAFAMAMFGLVISDNILLMYVFWEITSVLSFLLVGYYGERASSRRSAGQALMVTTLGGLSMLVGIILVGTQAGVWKFSDIPAYSGSWADVPYIATAAALILAGALSKSAIAPTHFWLPGAMAAPTPVSAYLHSAAMVKAGIYLVARLSPDLNVVGSWYLIIIPLGMLTMIMGGWMALRQKDLKLILAYGTVSQLGFIISVVGIGTREALLAGLALTVAHSLFKATLFMIVGAIDHTTGTRDINKLSGLWRKIPVLFVVAAISAASMAGIPPLFGFIAKETALDAVLNEQMLHGMPGRLMLAGIVLGSIFTMAYSCYFLYEAFATKHSKFPETNGVSPAVASMHPVKFKLWIAPVILAILTVSFGVFPKPVSEAIVTHLDNVTPSHDEAHTYLALWHGLNVPLLLSVVIIISGFIIFWERATVERLRPNTAAFGSADTAYDAILDGLRVLSHRLTASTQRGSLTLNIGVIFFVLALVPLIALITGERNVVRMELWDTPVQGFIAAIIIVVAIVATTMDNRLSALILVGVTGYGIAVIFALHGAPDLALTQVLVETIIMVVFMLVLRKMPTEVAWKPEPKQSRARAWLAAATGLSVVIITIFAMNARTAQPISVYMQDLAYEIGHGANTVNVLLVDLRGFDTFGEISVLVIAATGIASLVYRNRSFRKDSRRPTLATTGRRWLAAAVDTERAQNRSLMVDVATRILFPAMMMLSVYFFFVGHNAPGGGFAGGLVASLAFSLRYLAGGREELEEALPVDAGRILGTGLSVSAVALLWPMVLLGEPPLTSHIWDLTLPLIGDIHIASALIFDLGVYLIVIGLTMHILNSLGGQLDRDEEMRKQRARDRARRLARNQRREAATVGARRSNEKSARQMPTIRPPGADTEPVAENGENETSISTKRIKQEGK
;
A
#
# COMPACT_ATOMS: atom_id res chain seq x y z
N MET A 1 15.83 -22.83 -28.51
CA MET A 1 15.63 -22.14 -27.21
C MET A 1 14.26 -21.46 -27.09
N LEU A 2 13.94 -20.41 -27.85
CA LEU A 2 12.66 -19.69 -27.74
C LEU A 2 11.43 -20.61 -27.89
N ILE A 3 11.47 -21.53 -28.85
CA ILE A 3 10.39 -22.52 -29.07
C ILE A 3 10.15 -23.35 -27.80
N LEU A 4 11.20 -23.77 -27.10
CA LEU A 4 11.07 -24.53 -25.86
C LEU A 4 10.47 -23.66 -24.74
N PHE A 5 10.91 -22.41 -24.62
CA PHE A 5 10.33 -21.45 -23.68
C PHE A 5 8.82 -21.26 -23.95
N LEU A 6 8.43 -21.01 -25.20
CA LEU A 6 7.03 -20.88 -25.62
C LEU A 6 6.24 -22.18 -25.40
N ALA A 7 6.84 -23.34 -25.64
CA ALA A 7 6.21 -24.64 -25.40
C ALA A 7 5.93 -24.85 -23.90
N LEU A 8 6.86 -24.49 -23.01
CA LEU A 8 6.65 -24.54 -21.56
C LEU A 8 5.57 -23.53 -21.11
N THR A 9 5.53 -22.34 -21.70
CA THR A 9 4.48 -21.35 -21.45
C THR A 9 3.11 -21.88 -21.89
N ALA A 10 3.01 -22.42 -23.11
CA ALA A 10 1.78 -23.03 -23.62
C ALA A 10 1.34 -24.22 -22.74
N ALA A 11 2.29 -25.05 -22.30
CA ALA A 11 2.04 -26.16 -21.39
C ALA A 11 1.43 -25.69 -20.06
N ALA A 12 1.96 -24.61 -19.48
CA ALA A 12 1.44 -24.03 -18.25
C ALA A 12 0.01 -23.50 -18.42
N VAL A 13 -0.28 -22.84 -19.55
CA VAL A 13 -1.63 -22.32 -19.85
C VAL A 13 -2.64 -23.43 -20.09
N VAL A 14 -2.23 -24.52 -20.77
CA VAL A 14 -3.10 -25.65 -21.10
C VAL A 14 -3.27 -26.63 -19.94
N ALA A 15 -2.32 -26.66 -18.99
CA ALA A 15 -2.32 -27.59 -17.85
C ALA A 15 -3.65 -27.64 -17.07
N PRO A 16 -4.34 -26.52 -16.74
CA PRO A 16 -5.60 -26.59 -16.02
C PRO A 16 -6.68 -27.33 -16.79
N ALA A 17 -6.81 -27.08 -18.09
CA ALA A 17 -7.78 -27.74 -18.96
C ALA A 17 -7.46 -29.23 -19.11
N LEU A 18 -6.18 -29.57 -19.29
CA LEU A 18 -5.73 -30.95 -19.44
C LEU A 18 -5.95 -31.77 -18.16
N ILE A 19 -5.67 -31.19 -16.99
CA ILE A 19 -5.87 -31.87 -15.69
C ILE A 19 -7.35 -31.99 -15.34
N ARG A 20 -8.19 -31.01 -15.73
CA ARG A 20 -9.65 -31.12 -15.54
C ARG A 20 -10.28 -32.20 -16.41
N THR A 21 -9.77 -32.39 -17.63
CA THR A 21 -10.32 -33.36 -18.61
C THR A 21 -9.78 -34.77 -18.41
N LEU A 22 -8.46 -34.93 -18.35
CA LEU A 22 -7.80 -36.24 -18.26
C LEU A 22 -7.50 -36.67 -16.83
N GLY A 23 -7.62 -35.76 -15.85
CA GLY A 23 -7.24 -36.01 -14.46
C GLY A 23 -5.74 -36.11 -14.25
N ARG A 24 -5.33 -36.95 -13.30
CA ARG A 24 -3.93 -37.17 -12.89
C ARG A 24 -2.99 -37.62 -14.02
N PRO A 25 -3.41 -38.46 -15.01
CA PRO A 25 -2.59 -38.77 -16.18
C PRO A 25 -2.08 -37.57 -16.98
N ALA A 26 -2.76 -36.42 -16.91
CA ALA A 26 -2.30 -35.19 -17.55
C ALA A 26 -0.88 -34.80 -17.14
N PHE A 27 -0.45 -35.10 -15.91
CA PHE A 27 0.92 -34.82 -15.45
C PHE A 27 1.98 -35.58 -16.27
N GLY A 28 1.67 -36.78 -16.76
CA GLY A 28 2.58 -37.53 -17.64
C GLY A 28 2.73 -36.87 -19.01
N LEU A 29 1.65 -36.32 -19.56
CA LEU A 29 1.69 -35.55 -20.82
C LEU A 29 2.44 -34.24 -20.64
N LEU A 30 2.19 -33.52 -19.54
CA LEU A 30 2.90 -32.28 -19.20
C LEU A 30 4.40 -32.52 -18.99
N ALA A 31 4.80 -33.70 -18.49
CA ALA A 31 6.20 -34.08 -18.32
C ALA A 31 6.97 -34.23 -19.65
N LEU A 32 6.28 -34.51 -20.77
CA LEU A 32 6.92 -34.69 -22.07
C LEU A 32 7.60 -33.41 -22.56
N ILE A 33 7.04 -32.24 -22.25
CA ILE A 33 7.57 -30.96 -22.73
C ILE A 33 8.95 -30.66 -22.11
N PRO A 34 9.13 -30.63 -20.78
CA PRO A 34 10.47 -30.50 -20.19
C PRO A 34 11.37 -31.70 -20.53
N ALA A 35 10.85 -32.92 -20.72
CA ALA A 35 11.68 -34.05 -21.17
C ALA A 35 12.25 -33.83 -22.59
N THR A 36 11.43 -33.37 -23.54
CA THR A 36 11.91 -33.03 -24.89
C THR A 36 12.91 -31.88 -24.84
N GLY A 37 12.70 -30.89 -23.98
CA GLY A 37 13.66 -29.83 -23.73
C GLY A 37 15.00 -30.34 -23.19
N PHE A 38 14.97 -31.27 -22.23
CA PHE A 38 16.16 -31.91 -21.69
C PHE A 38 16.96 -32.63 -22.80
N PHE A 39 16.30 -33.46 -23.61
CA PHE A 39 16.98 -34.16 -24.70
C PHE A 39 17.50 -33.20 -25.77
N TRP A 40 16.77 -32.11 -26.08
CA TRP A 40 17.26 -31.09 -26.99
C TRP A 40 18.53 -30.42 -26.48
N VAL A 41 18.57 -29.94 -25.22
CA VAL A 41 19.78 -29.36 -24.64
C VAL A 41 20.93 -30.37 -24.60
N LEU A 42 20.64 -31.64 -24.30
CA LEU A 42 21.64 -32.70 -24.32
C LEU A 42 22.22 -32.91 -25.73
N THR A 43 21.39 -32.85 -26.78
CA THR A 43 21.89 -32.93 -28.16
C THR A 43 22.79 -31.75 -28.53
N GLU A 44 22.55 -30.55 -28.01
CA GLU A 44 23.41 -29.39 -28.25
C GLU A 44 24.79 -29.53 -27.57
N PHE A 45 24.85 -30.15 -26.37
CA PHE A 45 26.13 -30.54 -25.77
C PHE A 45 26.89 -31.56 -26.63
N ILE A 46 26.19 -32.60 -27.12
CA ILE A 46 26.82 -33.65 -27.94
C ILE A 46 27.34 -33.11 -29.28
N LYS A 47 26.63 -32.16 -29.89
CA LYS A 47 27.07 -31.47 -31.11
C LYS A 47 28.28 -30.56 -30.90
N GLY A 48 28.62 -30.23 -29.66
CA GLY A 48 29.69 -29.28 -29.34
C GLY A 48 29.29 -27.81 -29.53
N THR A 49 27.99 -27.49 -29.54
CA THR A 49 27.47 -26.11 -29.77
C THR A 49 28.05 -25.07 -28.81
N PHE A 50 28.47 -25.49 -27.61
CA PHE A 50 28.97 -24.61 -26.55
C PHE A 50 30.50 -24.58 -26.39
N LYS A 51 31.25 -25.24 -27.29
CA LYS A 51 32.72 -25.19 -27.28
C LYS A 51 33.22 -23.85 -27.83
N ASP A 52 34.45 -23.48 -27.47
CA ASP A 52 35.16 -22.29 -28.00
C ASP A 52 34.36 -20.99 -27.88
N GLY A 53 33.68 -20.79 -26.74
CA GLY A 53 32.84 -19.61 -26.49
C GLY A 53 31.46 -19.63 -27.17
N GLY A 54 31.08 -20.73 -27.82
CA GLY A 54 29.80 -20.90 -28.49
C GLY A 54 28.60 -20.74 -27.55
N ALA A 55 27.57 -20.03 -28.02
CA ALA A 55 26.31 -19.85 -27.31
C ALA A 55 25.15 -19.69 -28.29
N LEU A 56 23.95 -20.10 -27.88
CA LEU A 56 22.71 -19.82 -28.61
C LEU A 56 22.14 -18.50 -28.11
N SER A 57 22.22 -17.45 -28.92
CA SER A 57 21.69 -16.12 -28.60
C SER A 57 20.43 -15.77 -29.40
N LEU A 58 19.57 -14.97 -28.80
CA LEU A 58 18.36 -14.45 -29.39
C LEU A 58 18.05 -13.11 -28.71
N HIS A 59 17.85 -12.07 -29.52
CA HIS A 59 17.57 -10.72 -29.05
C HIS A 59 16.24 -10.24 -29.65
N TYR A 60 15.36 -9.72 -28.79
CA TYR A 60 14.19 -8.95 -29.18
C TYR A 60 14.09 -7.67 -28.36
N GLU A 61 13.93 -6.56 -29.06
CA GLU A 61 13.71 -5.25 -28.45
C GLU A 61 12.38 -5.23 -27.69
N TRP A 62 12.39 -4.77 -26.43
CA TRP A 62 11.17 -4.66 -25.63
C TRP A 62 11.03 -3.30 -24.94
N MET A 63 12.00 -2.93 -24.11
CA MET A 63 12.03 -1.63 -23.41
C MET A 63 13.46 -1.05 -23.38
N PRO A 64 13.97 -0.52 -24.51
CA PRO A 64 15.35 -0.02 -24.62
C PRO A 64 15.67 1.11 -23.65
N SER A 65 14.70 2.00 -23.40
CA SER A 65 14.85 3.13 -22.48
C SER A 65 15.08 2.70 -21.03
N ALA A 66 14.67 1.48 -20.68
CA ALA A 66 14.89 0.86 -19.37
C ALA A 66 16.05 -0.14 -19.39
N HIS A 67 16.78 -0.27 -20.51
CA HIS A 67 17.76 -1.33 -20.76
C HIS A 67 17.19 -2.75 -20.53
N LEU A 68 15.90 -2.94 -20.79
CA LEU A 68 15.17 -4.18 -20.54
C LEU A 68 14.67 -4.76 -21.88
N ASP A 69 15.58 -5.39 -22.61
CA ASP A 69 15.28 -6.15 -23.81
C ASP A 69 15.15 -7.64 -23.50
N ILE A 70 14.48 -8.37 -24.38
CA ILE A 70 14.38 -9.83 -24.29
C ILE A 70 15.64 -10.43 -24.91
N ASP A 71 16.73 -10.42 -24.13
CA ASP A 71 17.98 -11.08 -24.47
C ASP A 71 18.03 -12.48 -23.84
N PHE A 72 17.91 -13.51 -24.69
CA PHE A 72 18.18 -14.88 -24.28
C PHE A 72 19.53 -15.33 -24.82
N ARG A 73 20.36 -15.88 -23.94
CA ARG A 73 21.65 -16.51 -24.25
C ARG A 73 21.77 -17.81 -23.48
N MET A 74 21.84 -18.92 -24.20
CA MET A 74 22.17 -20.22 -23.64
C MET A 74 23.62 -20.55 -23.99
N ASP A 75 24.51 -20.39 -23.03
CA ASP A 75 25.87 -20.91 -23.06
C ASP A 75 25.98 -22.20 -22.24
N SER A 76 27.19 -22.73 -22.08
CA SER A 76 27.47 -23.99 -21.39
C SER A 76 26.97 -24.02 -19.93
N LEU A 77 27.04 -22.92 -19.18
CA LEU A 77 26.52 -22.86 -17.81
C LEU A 77 24.99 -22.88 -17.80
N ALA A 78 24.37 -22.01 -18.61
CA ALA A 78 22.92 -21.96 -18.75
C ALA A 78 22.36 -23.31 -19.23
N ALA A 79 23.05 -23.98 -20.14
CA ALA A 79 22.70 -25.30 -20.65
C ALA A 79 22.81 -26.38 -19.56
N LEU A 80 23.86 -26.37 -18.74
CA LEU A 80 24.02 -27.30 -17.62
C LEU A 80 22.87 -27.16 -16.60
N PHE A 81 22.53 -25.93 -16.21
CA PHE A 81 21.40 -25.70 -15.31
C PHE A 81 20.05 -26.00 -15.98
N SER A 82 19.92 -25.78 -17.30
CA SER A 82 18.74 -26.18 -18.06
C SER A 82 18.52 -27.69 -18.03
N LEU A 83 19.57 -28.50 -18.14
CA LEU A 83 19.47 -29.96 -17.99
C LEU A 83 18.95 -30.36 -16.61
N ILE A 84 19.43 -29.71 -15.55
CA ILE A 84 18.99 -29.98 -14.18
C ILE A 84 17.51 -29.61 -14.01
N VAL A 85 17.13 -28.39 -14.40
CA VAL A 85 15.76 -27.86 -14.26
C VAL A 85 14.78 -28.72 -15.07
N LEU A 86 15.05 -28.95 -16.34
CA LEU A 86 14.14 -29.67 -17.25
C LEU A 86 14.09 -31.17 -16.93
N GLY A 87 15.24 -31.79 -16.67
CA GLY A 87 15.33 -33.23 -16.37
C GLY A 87 14.63 -33.61 -15.07
N VAL A 88 14.97 -32.92 -13.96
CA VAL A 88 14.30 -33.18 -12.68
C VAL A 88 12.85 -32.70 -12.73
N GLY A 89 12.54 -31.61 -13.42
CA GLY A 89 11.17 -31.12 -13.61
C GLY A 89 10.27 -32.14 -14.31
N ALA A 90 10.77 -32.77 -15.38
CA ALA A 90 10.05 -33.84 -16.08
C ALA A 90 9.79 -35.06 -15.18
N LEU A 91 10.79 -35.49 -14.41
CA LEU A 91 10.66 -36.63 -13.50
C LEU A 91 9.71 -36.32 -12.32
N VAL A 92 9.72 -35.10 -11.80
CA VAL A 92 8.78 -34.66 -10.76
C VAL A 92 7.35 -34.59 -11.30
N LEU A 93 7.14 -34.07 -12.51
CA LEU A 93 5.83 -34.10 -13.15
C LEU A 93 5.34 -35.53 -13.33
N LEU A 94 6.20 -36.44 -13.79
CA LEU A 94 5.87 -37.87 -13.88
C LEU A 94 5.51 -38.46 -12.50
N TYR A 95 6.24 -38.08 -11.45
CA TYR A 95 5.99 -38.51 -10.07
C TYR A 95 4.63 -37.98 -9.53
N CYS A 96 4.20 -36.77 -9.91
CA CYS A 96 2.87 -36.23 -9.57
C CYS A 96 1.72 -37.12 -10.03
N TRP A 97 1.88 -37.85 -11.14
CA TRP A 97 0.87 -38.80 -11.63
C TRP A 97 0.62 -39.93 -10.62
N GLY A 98 1.66 -40.38 -9.91
CA GLY A 98 1.55 -41.42 -8.87
C GLY A 98 1.19 -40.91 -7.49
N TYR A 99 1.53 -39.66 -7.17
CA TYR A 99 1.46 -39.08 -5.82
C TYR A 99 0.06 -38.63 -5.37
N PHE A 100 -0.75 -38.09 -6.27
CA PHE A 100 -2.09 -37.61 -5.90
C PHE A 100 -3.16 -38.71 -6.06
N ASP A 101 -4.00 -38.92 -5.03
CA ASP A 101 -5.08 -39.92 -5.06
C ASP A 101 -6.41 -39.39 -5.61
N SER A 102 -6.65 -38.09 -5.52
CA SER A 102 -7.88 -37.42 -5.95
C SER A 102 -7.60 -36.31 -6.97
N ASN A 103 -8.65 -35.81 -7.62
CA ASN A 103 -8.58 -34.68 -8.57
C ASN A 103 -9.42 -33.49 -8.10
N PRO A 104 -9.07 -32.83 -6.97
CA PRO A 104 -9.79 -31.64 -6.54
C PRO A 104 -9.53 -30.49 -7.52
N GLY A 105 -10.45 -29.51 -7.63
CA GLY A 105 -10.32 -28.40 -8.57
C GLY A 105 -8.98 -27.64 -8.47
N ARG A 106 -8.39 -27.56 -7.27
CA ARG A 106 -7.07 -26.95 -7.01
C ARG A 106 -5.88 -27.67 -7.66
N LEU A 107 -6.00 -28.97 -7.98
CA LEU A 107 -4.94 -29.75 -8.62
C LEU A 107 -4.63 -29.23 -10.04
N SER A 108 -5.65 -28.69 -10.71
CA SER A 108 -5.50 -28.08 -12.04
C SER A 108 -4.65 -26.80 -12.01
N ALA A 109 -4.82 -25.96 -10.98
CA ALA A 109 -3.98 -24.78 -10.75
C ALA A 109 -2.55 -25.19 -10.36
N PHE A 110 -2.42 -26.15 -9.44
CA PHE A 110 -1.12 -26.69 -9.03
C PHE A 110 -0.27 -27.19 -10.21
N GLY A 111 -0.87 -27.93 -11.15
CA GLY A 111 -0.12 -28.41 -12.32
C GLY A 111 0.33 -27.29 -13.25
N ALA A 112 -0.50 -26.25 -13.42
CA ALA A 112 -0.11 -25.06 -14.17
C ALA A 112 1.02 -24.30 -13.48
N GLU A 113 0.93 -24.11 -12.16
CA GLU A 113 1.96 -23.46 -11.34
C GLU A 113 3.30 -24.21 -11.42
N LEU A 114 3.28 -25.55 -11.37
CA LEU A 114 4.49 -26.37 -11.42
C LEU A 114 5.19 -26.33 -12.79
N VAL A 115 4.42 -26.33 -13.88
CA VAL A 115 4.95 -26.18 -15.25
C VAL A 115 5.39 -24.75 -15.52
N ALA A 116 4.63 -23.75 -15.07
CA ALA A 116 5.01 -22.34 -15.13
C ALA A 116 6.31 -22.10 -14.34
N PHE A 117 6.52 -22.82 -13.24
CA PHE A 117 7.73 -22.72 -12.46
C PHE A 117 8.94 -23.30 -13.21
N ALA A 118 8.76 -24.39 -13.95
CA ALA A 118 9.79 -24.90 -14.87
C ALA A 118 10.10 -23.91 -16.01
N MET A 119 9.06 -23.27 -16.57
CA MET A 119 9.21 -22.20 -17.56
C MET A 119 10.02 -21.02 -16.99
N ALA A 120 9.65 -20.53 -15.81
CA ALA A 120 10.29 -19.38 -15.19
C ALA A 120 11.75 -19.67 -14.82
N MET A 121 12.04 -20.86 -14.30
CA MET A 121 13.42 -21.28 -14.03
C MET A 121 14.25 -21.46 -15.30
N PHE A 122 13.66 -21.99 -16.38
CA PHE A 122 14.32 -22.06 -17.68
C PHE A 122 14.58 -20.65 -18.24
N GLY A 123 13.61 -19.75 -18.17
CA GLY A 123 13.76 -18.34 -18.54
C GLY A 123 14.85 -17.63 -17.74
N LEU A 124 14.92 -17.87 -16.43
CA LEU A 124 15.94 -17.31 -15.53
C LEU A 124 17.35 -17.70 -15.98
N VAL A 125 17.59 -18.98 -16.27
CA VAL A 125 18.94 -19.47 -16.59
C VAL A 125 19.39 -19.09 -18.00
N ILE A 126 18.46 -18.89 -18.96
CA ILE A 126 18.81 -18.48 -20.32
C ILE A 126 18.80 -16.95 -20.51
N SER A 127 18.46 -16.16 -19.48
CA SER A 127 18.43 -14.71 -19.60
C SER A 127 19.86 -14.15 -19.60
N ASP A 128 20.19 -13.40 -20.64
CA ASP A 128 21.47 -12.67 -20.71
C ASP A 128 21.32 -11.29 -20.08
N ASN A 129 20.20 -10.62 -20.32
CA ASN A 129 19.86 -9.36 -19.67
C ASN A 129 19.61 -9.59 -18.18
N ILE A 130 20.34 -8.88 -17.32
CA ILE A 130 20.32 -9.09 -15.86
C ILE A 130 18.97 -8.62 -15.27
N LEU A 131 18.34 -7.59 -15.84
CA LEU A 131 17.00 -7.15 -15.45
C LEU A 131 15.94 -8.17 -15.89
N LEU A 132 16.07 -8.78 -17.07
CA LEU A 132 15.19 -9.85 -17.51
C LEU A 132 15.32 -11.08 -16.61
N MET A 133 16.55 -11.44 -16.22
CA MET A 133 16.80 -12.48 -15.22
C MET A 133 16.07 -12.15 -13.92
N TYR A 134 16.08 -10.89 -13.47
CA TYR A 134 15.36 -10.45 -12.27
C TYR A 134 13.83 -10.60 -12.41
N VAL A 135 13.27 -10.33 -13.60
CA VAL A 135 11.84 -10.58 -13.84
C VAL A 135 11.51 -12.07 -13.64
N PHE A 136 12.29 -12.98 -14.23
CA PHE A 136 12.10 -14.41 -13.98
C PHE A 136 12.40 -14.81 -12.53
N TRP A 137 13.33 -14.14 -11.87
CA TRP A 137 13.61 -14.32 -10.45
C TRP A 137 12.39 -14.07 -9.58
N GLU A 138 11.65 -12.99 -9.80
CA GLU A 138 10.43 -12.71 -9.04
C GLU A 138 9.27 -13.61 -9.47
N ILE A 139 9.14 -13.96 -10.75
CA ILE A 139 8.13 -14.95 -11.20
C ILE A 139 8.33 -16.27 -10.45
N THR A 140 9.57 -16.73 -10.26
CA THR A 140 9.84 -17.94 -9.46
C THR A 140 9.50 -17.76 -7.98
N SER A 141 9.67 -16.55 -7.40
CA SER A 141 9.25 -16.25 -6.02
C SER A 141 7.73 -16.40 -5.86
N VAL A 142 6.97 -15.80 -6.79
CA VAL A 142 5.49 -15.84 -6.78
C VAL A 142 4.96 -17.25 -7.00
N LEU A 143 5.50 -17.98 -7.99
CA LEU A 143 5.09 -19.36 -8.25
C LEU A 143 5.44 -20.29 -7.09
N SER A 144 6.60 -20.11 -6.46
CA SER A 144 6.95 -20.84 -5.23
C SER A 144 5.97 -20.55 -4.10
N PHE A 145 5.58 -19.28 -3.91
CA PHE A 145 4.58 -18.90 -2.91
C PHE A 145 3.26 -19.65 -3.11
N LEU A 146 2.76 -19.70 -4.35
CA LEU A 146 1.52 -20.43 -4.68
C LEU A 146 1.66 -21.94 -4.43
N LEU A 147 2.78 -22.55 -4.87
CA LEU A 147 3.05 -23.98 -4.69
C LEU A 147 3.19 -24.37 -3.21
N VAL A 148 3.83 -23.54 -2.38
CA VAL A 148 3.91 -23.74 -0.92
C VAL A 148 2.55 -23.53 -0.24
N GLY A 149 1.74 -22.62 -0.79
CA GLY A 149 0.38 -22.30 -0.36
C GLY A 149 -0.71 -23.28 -0.80
N TYR A 150 -0.37 -24.45 -1.37
CA TYR A 150 -1.34 -25.43 -1.90
C TYR A 150 -2.44 -25.83 -0.89
N TYR A 151 -2.09 -25.93 0.39
CA TYR A 151 -3.03 -26.19 1.50
C TYR A 151 -3.44 -24.89 2.19
N GLY A 152 -3.89 -23.90 1.40
CA GLY A 152 -4.19 -22.54 1.84
C GLY A 152 -5.26 -22.43 2.93
N GLU A 153 -6.08 -23.46 3.17
CA GLU A 153 -6.97 -23.52 4.32
C GLU A 153 -6.21 -23.59 5.67
N ARG A 154 -5.00 -24.17 5.69
CA ARG A 154 -4.18 -24.32 6.90
C ARG A 154 -3.41 -23.03 7.17
N ALA A 155 -3.59 -22.47 8.37
CA ALA A 155 -2.89 -21.26 8.79
C ALA A 155 -1.35 -21.41 8.73
N SER A 156 -0.83 -22.61 9.03
CA SER A 156 0.59 -22.92 8.92
C SER A 156 1.12 -22.83 7.48
N SER A 157 0.39 -23.38 6.50
CA SER A 157 0.77 -23.30 5.07
C SER A 157 0.75 -21.86 4.58
N ARG A 158 -0.27 -21.06 4.94
CA ARG A 158 -0.32 -19.63 4.59
C ARG A 158 0.85 -18.84 5.20
N ARG A 159 1.15 -19.09 6.48
CA ARG A 159 2.26 -18.45 7.18
C ARG A 159 3.60 -18.78 6.51
N SER A 160 3.87 -20.06 6.26
CA SER A 160 5.12 -20.50 5.64
C SER A 160 5.27 -19.99 4.21
N ALA A 161 4.19 -19.98 3.42
CA ALA A 161 4.20 -19.38 2.10
C ALA A 161 4.51 -17.87 2.16
N GLY A 162 3.80 -17.12 3.01
CA GLY A 162 4.03 -15.69 3.18
C GLY A 162 5.44 -15.35 3.66
N GLN A 163 5.99 -16.14 4.58
CA GLN A 163 7.37 -16.00 5.07
C GLN A 163 8.37 -16.21 3.93
N ALA A 164 8.22 -17.27 3.13
CA ALA A 164 9.09 -17.54 1.99
C ALA A 164 9.05 -16.41 0.95
N LEU A 165 7.85 -15.90 0.62
CA LEU A 165 7.71 -14.77 -0.30
C LEU A 165 8.38 -13.51 0.24
N MET A 166 8.11 -13.13 1.48
CA MET A 166 8.68 -11.91 2.08
C MET A 166 10.21 -11.96 2.13
N VAL A 167 10.79 -13.08 2.55
CA VAL A 167 12.25 -13.21 2.67
C VAL A 167 12.92 -13.19 1.29
N THR A 168 12.36 -13.93 0.32
CA THR A 168 12.95 -14.02 -1.02
C THR A 168 12.75 -12.75 -1.85
N THR A 169 11.60 -12.07 -1.72
CA THR A 169 11.35 -10.77 -2.37
C THR A 169 12.15 -9.65 -1.71
N LEU A 170 12.39 -9.67 -0.39
CA LEU A 170 13.28 -8.69 0.24
C LEU A 170 14.71 -8.80 -0.30
N GLY A 171 15.23 -10.03 -0.44
CA GLY A 171 16.51 -10.27 -1.06
C GLY A 171 16.51 -9.92 -2.56
N GLY A 172 15.46 -10.27 -3.30
CA GLY A 172 15.30 -9.94 -4.71
C GLY A 172 15.26 -8.43 -4.98
N LEU A 173 14.51 -7.66 -4.18
CA LEU A 173 14.48 -6.19 -4.26
C LEU A 173 15.84 -5.57 -3.92
N SER A 174 16.55 -6.14 -2.94
CA SER A 174 17.93 -5.72 -2.64
C SER A 174 18.83 -5.95 -3.84
N MET A 175 18.74 -7.13 -4.48
CA MET A 175 19.47 -7.46 -5.69
C MET A 175 19.12 -6.53 -6.86
N LEU A 176 17.85 -6.13 -7.04
CA LEU A 176 17.47 -5.15 -8.06
C LEU A 176 18.21 -3.82 -7.86
N VAL A 177 18.33 -3.33 -6.63
CA VAL A 177 19.13 -2.12 -6.34
C VAL A 177 20.59 -2.34 -6.71
N GLY A 178 21.16 -3.51 -6.39
CA GLY A 178 22.52 -3.86 -6.80
C GLY A 178 22.71 -3.91 -8.32
N ILE A 179 21.77 -4.49 -9.07
CA ILE A 179 21.78 -4.53 -10.53
C ILE A 179 21.73 -3.12 -11.11
N ILE A 180 20.86 -2.24 -10.60
CA ILE A 180 20.77 -0.84 -11.04
C ILE A 180 22.08 -0.09 -10.76
N LEU A 181 22.74 -0.34 -9.63
CA LEU A 181 24.04 0.26 -9.32
C LEU A 181 25.11 -0.19 -10.31
N VAL A 182 25.20 -1.49 -10.64
CA VAL A 182 26.15 -1.97 -11.66
C VAL A 182 25.84 -1.36 -13.03
N GLY A 183 24.58 -1.37 -13.45
CA GLY A 183 24.17 -0.85 -14.76
C GLY A 183 24.40 0.65 -14.92
N THR A 184 24.17 1.45 -13.88
CA THR A 184 24.36 2.90 -13.93
C THR A 184 25.81 3.35 -13.78
N GLN A 185 26.63 2.61 -13.02
CA GLN A 185 28.04 2.97 -12.78
C GLN A 185 29.00 2.37 -13.82
N ALA A 186 28.76 1.14 -14.26
CA ALA A 186 29.62 0.44 -15.21
C ALA A 186 29.04 0.39 -16.64
N GLY A 187 27.77 0.72 -16.84
CA GLY A 187 27.09 0.61 -18.15
C GLY A 187 26.76 -0.83 -18.56
N VAL A 188 26.89 -1.80 -17.64
CA VAL A 188 26.76 -3.23 -17.91
C VAL A 188 25.38 -3.73 -17.50
N TRP A 189 24.58 -4.16 -18.48
CA TRP A 189 23.21 -4.66 -18.29
C TRP A 189 23.01 -6.13 -18.69
N LYS A 190 23.99 -6.74 -19.38
CA LYS A 190 23.97 -8.14 -19.81
C LYS A 190 25.11 -8.92 -19.14
N PHE A 191 24.89 -10.21 -18.87
CA PHE A 191 25.94 -11.08 -18.36
C PHE A 191 27.08 -11.26 -19.35
N SER A 192 26.80 -11.27 -20.67
CA SER A 192 27.83 -11.31 -21.72
C SER A 192 28.82 -10.16 -21.68
N ASP A 193 28.42 -9.02 -21.11
CA ASP A 193 29.22 -7.80 -21.11
C ASP A 193 30.12 -7.73 -19.86
N ILE A 194 29.90 -8.59 -18.86
CA ILE A 194 30.70 -8.62 -17.63
C ILE A 194 32.16 -9.02 -17.91
N PRO A 195 32.44 -10.14 -18.61
CA PRO A 195 33.82 -10.51 -18.96
C PRO A 195 34.45 -9.56 -19.99
N ALA A 196 33.64 -8.85 -20.77
CA ALA A 196 34.08 -7.90 -21.78
C ALA A 196 34.37 -6.49 -21.22
N TYR A 197 34.10 -6.26 -19.93
CA TYR A 197 34.33 -4.98 -19.28
C TYR A 197 35.83 -4.66 -19.26
N SER A 198 36.24 -3.57 -19.91
CA SER A 198 37.65 -3.21 -20.08
C SER A 198 38.28 -2.53 -18.85
N GLY A 199 37.47 -2.11 -17.88
CA GLY A 199 37.93 -1.49 -16.64
C GLY A 199 38.20 -2.52 -15.54
N SER A 200 38.80 -2.07 -14.44
CA SER A 200 38.90 -2.89 -13.22
C SER A 200 37.58 -2.83 -12.45
N TRP A 201 36.98 -3.98 -12.16
CA TRP A 201 35.79 -4.06 -11.30
C TRP A 201 36.02 -3.45 -9.92
N ALA A 202 37.26 -3.42 -9.42
CA ALA A 202 37.59 -2.83 -8.12
C ALA A 202 37.45 -1.30 -8.10
N ASP A 203 37.56 -0.65 -9.26
CA ASP A 203 37.56 0.82 -9.37
C ASP A 203 36.15 1.40 -9.61
N VAL A 204 35.15 0.55 -9.87
CA VAL A 204 33.77 0.97 -10.10
C VAL A 204 33.17 1.54 -8.80
N PRO A 205 32.64 2.78 -8.80
CA PRO A 205 32.03 3.37 -7.62
C PRO A 205 30.93 2.50 -7.02
N TYR A 206 30.97 2.30 -5.70
CA TYR A 206 29.98 1.52 -4.95
C TYR A 206 29.85 0.03 -5.34
N ILE A 207 30.81 -0.52 -6.10
CA ILE A 207 30.76 -1.93 -6.55
C ILE A 207 30.67 -2.92 -5.39
N ALA A 208 31.36 -2.66 -4.28
CA ALA A 208 31.31 -3.51 -3.09
C ALA A 208 29.89 -3.57 -2.49
N THR A 209 29.16 -2.44 -2.52
CA THR A 209 27.76 -2.35 -2.10
C THR A 209 26.85 -3.05 -3.10
N ALA A 210 27.07 -2.84 -4.40
CA ALA A 210 26.29 -3.49 -5.45
C ALA A 210 26.44 -5.02 -5.40
N ALA A 211 27.67 -5.54 -5.25
CA ALA A 211 27.95 -6.96 -5.07
C ALA A 211 27.28 -7.51 -3.81
N ALA A 212 27.37 -6.81 -2.66
CA ALA A 212 26.71 -7.24 -1.44
C ALA A 212 25.17 -7.32 -1.57
N LEU A 213 24.57 -6.37 -2.30
CA LEU A 213 23.13 -6.33 -2.56
C LEU A 213 22.69 -7.44 -3.54
N ILE A 214 23.48 -7.71 -4.58
CA ILE A 214 23.24 -8.85 -5.50
C ILE A 214 23.36 -10.17 -4.73
N LEU A 215 24.39 -10.32 -3.90
CA LEU A 215 24.57 -11.47 -3.04
C LEU A 215 23.42 -11.62 -2.03
N ALA A 216 22.87 -10.53 -1.48
CA ALA A 216 21.69 -10.63 -0.61
C ALA A 216 20.50 -11.31 -1.32
N GLY A 217 20.29 -11.04 -2.61
CA GLY A 217 19.33 -11.79 -3.44
C GLY A 217 19.70 -13.26 -3.56
N ALA A 218 20.91 -13.56 -4.04
CA ALA A 218 21.38 -14.93 -4.25
C ALA A 218 21.30 -15.79 -2.98
N LEU A 219 21.81 -15.27 -1.86
CA LEU A 219 21.88 -15.95 -0.58
C LEU A 219 20.49 -16.16 0.03
N SER A 220 19.57 -15.20 -0.15
CA SER A 220 18.18 -15.35 0.32
C SER A 220 17.43 -16.48 -0.39
N LYS A 221 17.58 -16.59 -1.71
CA LYS A 221 16.93 -17.61 -2.54
C LYS A 221 17.55 -19.00 -2.37
N SER A 222 18.85 -19.05 -2.08
CA SER A 222 19.57 -20.29 -1.74
C SER A 222 19.49 -20.68 -0.26
N ALA A 223 18.61 -20.04 0.52
CA ALA A 223 18.39 -20.34 1.94
C ALA A 223 19.68 -20.36 2.77
N ILE A 224 20.59 -19.41 2.52
CA ILE A 224 21.82 -19.24 3.30
C ILE A 224 21.49 -18.48 4.59
N ALA A 225 22.18 -18.80 5.69
CA ALA A 225 22.05 -18.08 6.94
C ALA A 225 22.36 -16.58 6.76
N PRO A 226 21.58 -15.67 7.37
CA PRO A 226 20.52 -15.91 8.35
C PRO A 226 19.14 -16.24 7.74
N THR A 227 18.96 -16.12 6.42
CA THR A 227 17.66 -16.30 5.74
C THR A 227 17.18 -17.74 5.56
N HIS A 228 17.95 -18.75 5.98
CA HIS A 228 17.66 -20.18 5.80
C HIS A 228 16.29 -20.70 6.30
N PHE A 229 15.68 -20.02 7.27
CA PHE A 229 14.50 -20.52 8.01
C PHE A 229 13.23 -20.69 7.18
N TRP A 230 13.09 -19.98 6.06
CA TRP A 230 11.92 -20.14 5.19
C TRP A 230 11.86 -21.53 4.53
N LEU A 231 13.02 -22.17 4.29
CA LEU A 231 13.09 -23.44 3.56
C LEU A 231 12.54 -24.62 4.38
N PRO A 232 12.88 -24.82 5.68
CA PRO A 232 12.18 -25.76 6.54
C PRO A 232 10.67 -25.50 6.63
N GLY A 233 10.24 -24.22 6.72
CA GLY A 233 8.82 -23.85 6.71
C GLY A 233 8.11 -24.25 5.42
N ALA A 234 8.78 -24.14 4.27
CA ALA A 234 8.24 -24.51 2.96
C ALA A 234 7.93 -26.03 2.81
N MET A 235 8.38 -26.88 3.74
CA MET A 235 8.02 -28.31 3.78
C MET A 235 6.55 -28.60 4.11
N ALA A 236 5.75 -27.56 4.33
CA ALA A 236 4.29 -27.62 4.32
C ALA A 236 3.72 -28.01 2.93
N ALA A 237 4.49 -27.77 1.86
CA ALA A 237 4.10 -28.08 0.50
C ALA A 237 3.98 -29.61 0.24
N PRO A 238 3.21 -30.01 -0.80
CA PRO A 238 3.26 -31.37 -1.33
C PRO A 238 4.69 -31.80 -1.66
N THR A 239 5.03 -33.07 -1.43
CA THR A 239 6.41 -33.55 -1.62
C THR A 239 6.98 -33.35 -3.03
N PRO A 240 6.20 -33.46 -4.13
CA PRO A 240 6.71 -33.14 -5.46
C PRO A 240 7.26 -31.70 -5.58
N VAL A 241 6.62 -30.73 -4.91
CA VAL A 241 7.11 -29.35 -4.85
C VAL A 241 8.47 -29.31 -4.16
N SER A 242 8.58 -29.96 -3.00
CA SER A 242 9.85 -30.00 -2.26
C SER A 242 10.96 -30.68 -3.08
N ALA A 243 10.64 -31.77 -3.77
CA ALA A 243 11.57 -32.47 -4.64
C ALA A 243 12.07 -31.56 -5.77
N TYR A 244 11.22 -30.73 -6.36
CA TYR A 244 11.64 -29.85 -7.44
C TYR A 244 12.33 -28.57 -6.96
N LEU A 245 11.65 -27.76 -6.15
CA LEU A 245 12.12 -26.45 -5.71
C LEU A 245 13.42 -26.53 -4.91
N HIS A 246 13.54 -27.52 -4.03
CA HIS A 246 14.68 -27.61 -3.12
C HIS A 246 15.81 -28.51 -3.65
N SER A 247 15.55 -29.33 -4.67
CA SER A 247 16.60 -30.19 -5.24
C SER A 247 17.18 -29.67 -6.54
N ALA A 248 16.40 -29.09 -7.45
CA ALA A 248 16.88 -28.81 -8.81
C ALA A 248 16.65 -27.37 -9.30
N ALA A 249 15.75 -26.63 -8.67
CA ALA A 249 15.24 -25.39 -9.26
C ALA A 249 15.43 -24.14 -8.39
N MET A 250 14.47 -23.79 -7.53
CA MET A 250 14.45 -22.49 -6.83
C MET A 250 15.76 -22.18 -6.10
N VAL A 251 16.23 -23.13 -5.30
CA VAL A 251 17.41 -22.92 -4.44
C VAL A 251 18.73 -22.98 -5.22
N LYS A 252 18.67 -23.33 -6.51
CA LYS A 252 19.82 -23.32 -7.43
C LYS A 252 19.94 -21.99 -8.16
N ALA A 253 18.90 -21.14 -8.16
CA ALA A 253 18.96 -19.84 -8.82
C ALA A 253 20.06 -18.94 -8.23
N GLY A 254 20.21 -18.91 -6.90
CA GLY A 254 21.32 -18.18 -6.27
C GLY A 254 22.69 -18.81 -6.52
N ILE A 255 22.77 -20.14 -6.59
CA ILE A 255 24.02 -20.82 -6.98
C ILE A 255 24.39 -20.49 -8.43
N TYR A 256 23.42 -20.52 -9.35
CA TYR A 256 23.61 -20.14 -10.75
C TYR A 256 24.14 -18.71 -10.86
N LEU A 257 23.52 -17.75 -10.16
CA LEU A 257 23.94 -16.36 -10.18
C LEU A 257 25.36 -16.17 -9.62
N VAL A 258 25.69 -16.84 -8.51
CA VAL A 258 27.05 -16.78 -7.94
C VAL A 258 28.06 -17.47 -8.86
N ALA A 259 27.74 -18.62 -9.46
CA ALA A 259 28.59 -19.27 -10.45
C ALA A 259 28.84 -18.39 -11.67
N ARG A 260 27.83 -17.64 -12.12
CA ARG A 260 27.91 -16.70 -13.25
C ARG A 260 28.82 -15.51 -12.97
N LEU A 261 28.80 -15.01 -11.73
CA LEU A 261 29.47 -13.76 -11.34
C LEU A 261 30.83 -13.98 -10.67
N SER A 262 31.06 -15.12 -10.04
CA SER A 262 32.28 -15.42 -9.29
C SER A 262 33.58 -15.35 -10.11
N PRO A 263 33.65 -15.72 -11.41
CA PRO A 263 34.91 -15.62 -12.14
C PRO A 263 35.44 -14.18 -12.25
N ASP A 264 34.54 -13.22 -12.38
CA ASP A 264 34.88 -11.82 -12.64
C ASP A 264 34.82 -10.94 -11.36
N LEU A 265 33.85 -11.19 -10.48
CA LEU A 265 33.61 -10.35 -9.29
C LEU A 265 34.35 -10.82 -8.03
N ASN A 266 35.10 -11.93 -8.10
CA ASN A 266 35.88 -12.41 -6.96
C ASN A 266 36.98 -11.42 -6.50
N VAL A 267 37.37 -10.47 -7.36
CA VAL A 267 38.32 -9.41 -7.03
C VAL A 267 37.74 -8.36 -6.06
N VAL A 268 36.42 -8.32 -5.90
CA VAL A 268 35.74 -7.38 -5.01
C VAL A 268 35.85 -7.87 -3.57
N GLY A 269 36.54 -7.14 -2.70
CA GLY A 269 36.86 -7.60 -1.33
C GLY A 269 35.65 -7.99 -0.46
N SER A 270 34.46 -7.42 -0.69
CA SER A 270 33.24 -7.80 0.04
C SER A 270 32.71 -9.19 -0.34
N TRP A 271 33.08 -9.73 -1.51
CA TRP A 271 32.58 -10.99 -2.05
C TRP A 271 32.87 -12.17 -1.10
N TYR A 272 34.14 -12.41 -0.81
CA TYR A 272 34.58 -13.52 0.06
C TYR A 272 34.18 -13.33 1.52
N LEU A 273 34.19 -12.08 2.01
CA LEU A 273 33.81 -11.75 3.39
C LEU A 273 32.34 -12.08 3.69
N ILE A 274 31.49 -12.08 2.66
CA ILE A 274 30.08 -12.43 2.79
C ILE A 274 29.87 -13.92 2.52
N ILE A 275 30.34 -14.43 1.38
CA ILE A 275 29.97 -15.78 0.91
C ILE A 275 30.57 -16.87 1.78
N ILE A 276 31.88 -16.82 2.06
CA ILE A 276 32.57 -17.93 2.75
C ILE A 276 32.05 -18.08 4.19
N PRO A 277 32.05 -17.04 5.05
CA PRO A 277 31.57 -17.20 6.42
C PRO A 277 30.11 -17.62 6.50
N LEU A 278 29.23 -17.04 5.67
CA LEU A 278 27.81 -17.39 5.68
C LEU A 278 27.56 -18.78 5.13
N GLY A 279 28.25 -19.19 4.06
CA GLY A 279 28.15 -20.54 3.51
C GLY A 279 28.64 -21.60 4.50
N MET A 280 29.78 -21.36 5.16
CA MET A 280 30.33 -22.26 6.19
C MET A 280 29.42 -22.37 7.41
N LEU A 281 28.94 -21.23 7.92
CA LEU A 281 27.97 -21.20 9.01
C LEU A 281 26.70 -21.99 8.65
N THR A 282 26.19 -21.80 7.43
CA THR A 282 25.00 -22.49 6.91
C THR A 282 25.23 -24.00 6.80
N MET A 283 26.39 -24.41 6.30
CA MET A 283 26.76 -25.81 6.12
C MET A 283 26.75 -26.55 7.46
N ILE A 284 27.43 -26.00 8.47
CA ILE A 284 27.55 -26.58 9.81
C ILE A 284 26.21 -26.53 10.55
N MET A 285 25.55 -25.36 10.55
CA MET A 285 24.27 -25.16 11.23
C MET A 285 23.18 -26.09 10.66
N GLY A 286 23.07 -26.18 9.33
CA GLY A 286 22.10 -27.05 8.67
C GLY A 286 22.34 -28.53 8.99
N GLY A 287 23.60 -28.97 8.98
CA GLY A 287 23.97 -30.35 9.31
C GLY A 287 23.62 -30.71 10.76
N TRP A 288 23.92 -29.82 11.70
CA TRP A 288 23.56 -29.96 13.10
C TRP A 288 22.05 -29.98 13.33
N MET A 289 21.31 -29.06 12.68
CA MET A 289 19.85 -28.98 12.79
C MET A 289 19.15 -30.19 12.17
N ALA A 290 19.69 -30.78 11.11
CA ALA A 290 19.14 -31.98 10.48
C ALA A 290 19.08 -33.17 11.44
N LEU A 291 20.13 -33.38 12.25
CA LEU A 291 20.18 -34.44 13.28
C LEU A 291 19.14 -34.27 14.40
N ARG A 292 18.58 -33.07 14.55
CA ARG A 292 17.59 -32.76 15.59
C ARG A 292 16.15 -32.98 15.12
N GLN A 293 15.92 -33.14 13.83
CA GLN A 293 14.57 -33.25 13.29
C GLN A 293 13.99 -34.65 13.48
N LYS A 294 12.68 -34.71 13.73
CA LYS A 294 11.92 -35.96 13.86
C LYS A 294 11.00 -36.25 12.65
N ASP A 295 11.02 -35.35 11.67
CA ASP A 295 10.24 -35.44 10.44
C ASP A 295 11.18 -35.67 9.26
N LEU A 296 10.92 -36.70 8.45
CA LEU A 296 11.80 -37.07 7.34
C LEU A 296 12.00 -35.93 6.32
N LYS A 297 10.96 -35.14 6.02
CA LYS A 297 11.11 -33.99 5.10
C LYS A 297 11.96 -32.90 5.72
N LEU A 298 11.80 -32.63 7.02
CA LEU A 298 12.60 -31.61 7.71
C LEU A 298 14.08 -32.00 7.82
N ILE A 299 14.39 -33.29 8.06
CA ILE A 299 15.78 -33.79 7.99
C ILE A 299 16.37 -33.46 6.61
N LEU A 300 15.63 -33.74 5.53
CA LEU A 300 16.08 -33.44 4.18
C LEU A 300 16.13 -31.93 3.88
N ALA A 301 15.25 -31.12 4.46
CA ALA A 301 15.25 -29.66 4.30
C ALA A 301 16.52 -29.04 4.89
N TYR A 302 16.82 -29.31 6.16
CA TYR A 302 18.05 -28.82 6.79
C TYR A 302 19.31 -29.44 6.18
N GLY A 303 19.24 -30.70 5.72
CA GLY A 303 20.31 -31.27 4.91
C GLY A 303 20.48 -30.55 3.56
N THR A 304 19.41 -29.99 2.98
CA THR A 304 19.49 -29.15 1.77
C THR A 304 20.18 -27.84 2.09
N VAL A 305 19.76 -27.13 3.15
CA VAL A 305 20.43 -25.92 3.66
C VAL A 305 21.94 -26.18 3.83
N SER A 306 22.30 -27.29 4.46
CA SER A 306 23.71 -27.68 4.67
C SER A 306 24.48 -27.83 3.35
N GLN A 307 23.91 -28.53 2.37
CA GLN A 307 24.55 -28.74 1.07
C GLN A 307 24.62 -27.46 0.21
N LEU A 308 23.62 -26.58 0.30
CA LEU A 308 23.67 -25.28 -0.39
C LEU A 308 24.76 -24.38 0.22
N GLY A 309 24.94 -24.42 1.55
CA GLY A 309 26.07 -23.80 2.22
C GLY A 309 27.42 -24.33 1.73
N PHE A 310 27.54 -25.65 1.51
CA PHE A 310 28.74 -26.25 0.92
C PHE A 310 28.95 -25.74 -0.53
N ILE A 311 27.96 -25.88 -1.39
CA ILE A 311 28.05 -25.50 -2.80
C ILE A 311 28.39 -24.01 -2.94
N ILE A 312 27.72 -23.13 -2.20
CA ILE A 312 27.93 -21.68 -2.32
C ILE A 312 29.32 -21.26 -1.85
N SER A 313 29.85 -21.88 -0.79
CA SER A 313 31.21 -21.60 -0.32
C SER A 313 32.25 -21.97 -1.37
N VAL A 314 32.09 -23.11 -2.05
CA VAL A 314 33.03 -23.59 -3.07
C VAL A 314 32.89 -22.79 -4.36
N VAL A 315 31.68 -22.64 -4.89
CA VAL A 315 31.41 -21.85 -6.11
C VAL A 315 31.84 -20.39 -5.92
N GLY A 316 31.67 -19.84 -4.71
CA GLY A 316 32.06 -18.48 -4.38
C GLY A 316 33.56 -18.18 -4.46
N ILE A 317 34.42 -19.21 -4.53
CA ILE A 317 35.87 -19.03 -4.73
C ILE A 317 36.14 -18.44 -6.13
N GLY A 318 35.40 -18.87 -7.15
CA GLY A 318 35.52 -18.33 -8.51
C GLY A 318 36.75 -18.80 -9.31
N THR A 319 37.58 -19.69 -8.77
CA THR A 319 38.68 -20.33 -9.52
C THR A 319 38.21 -21.51 -10.34
N ARG A 320 39.01 -21.92 -11.33
CA ARG A 320 38.68 -22.99 -12.29
C ARG A 320 38.39 -24.31 -11.59
N GLU A 321 39.23 -24.70 -10.64
CA GLU A 321 39.14 -25.94 -9.86
C GLU A 321 37.95 -25.92 -8.90
N ALA A 322 37.71 -24.78 -8.25
CA ALA A 322 36.56 -24.62 -7.36
C ALA A 322 35.24 -24.62 -8.13
N LEU A 323 35.17 -24.02 -9.32
CA LEU A 323 34.00 -24.08 -10.19
C LEU A 323 33.73 -25.50 -10.70
N LEU A 324 34.78 -26.25 -11.07
CA LEU A 324 34.65 -27.68 -11.41
C LEU A 324 33.95 -28.44 -10.27
N ALA A 325 34.48 -28.31 -9.05
CA ALA A 325 33.97 -28.98 -7.87
C ALA A 325 32.55 -28.52 -7.49
N GLY A 326 32.31 -27.21 -7.49
CA GLY A 326 31.03 -26.61 -7.11
C GLY A 326 29.89 -26.95 -8.06
N LEU A 327 30.17 -26.98 -9.38
CA LEU A 327 29.19 -27.41 -10.38
C LEU A 327 28.95 -28.93 -10.31
N ALA A 328 29.99 -29.75 -10.09
CA ALA A 328 29.82 -31.18 -9.85
C ALA A 328 28.96 -31.45 -8.59
N LEU A 329 29.18 -30.72 -7.49
CA LEU A 329 28.36 -30.79 -6.29
C LEU A 329 26.91 -30.39 -6.56
N THR A 330 26.68 -29.38 -7.40
CA THR A 330 25.33 -28.92 -7.79
C THR A 330 24.57 -30.00 -8.55
N VAL A 331 25.23 -30.68 -9.50
CA VAL A 331 24.66 -31.80 -10.25
C VAL A 331 24.39 -32.98 -9.30
N ALA A 332 25.38 -33.39 -8.50
CA ALA A 332 25.25 -34.49 -7.56
C ALA A 332 24.07 -34.26 -6.60
N HIS A 333 24.02 -33.06 -6.02
CA HIS A 333 22.94 -32.66 -5.12
C HIS A 333 21.57 -32.75 -5.76
N SER A 334 21.43 -32.30 -7.00
CA SER A 334 20.16 -32.34 -7.71
C SER A 334 19.65 -33.77 -7.90
N LEU A 335 20.55 -34.71 -8.17
CA LEU A 335 20.22 -36.13 -8.33
C LEU A 335 19.83 -36.77 -6.99
N PHE A 336 20.69 -36.70 -5.97
CA PHE A 336 20.42 -37.41 -4.72
C PHE A 336 19.28 -36.78 -3.90
N LYS A 337 19.13 -35.44 -3.89
CA LYS A 337 18.04 -34.81 -3.12
C LYS A 337 16.68 -35.03 -3.74
N ALA A 338 16.57 -34.91 -5.07
CA ALA A 338 15.29 -35.15 -5.75
C ALA A 338 14.82 -36.58 -5.48
N THR A 339 15.75 -37.54 -5.56
CA THR A 339 15.50 -38.95 -5.24
C THR A 339 15.02 -39.13 -3.79
N LEU A 340 15.74 -38.58 -2.81
CA LEU A 340 15.39 -38.71 -1.39
C LEU A 340 14.05 -38.07 -1.06
N PHE A 341 13.74 -36.88 -1.60
CA PHE A 341 12.43 -36.26 -1.38
C PHE A 341 11.29 -37.08 -1.99
N MET A 342 11.45 -37.60 -3.20
CA MET A 342 10.44 -38.48 -3.81
C MET A 342 10.26 -39.78 -3.01
N ILE A 343 11.32 -40.37 -2.46
CA ILE A 343 11.21 -41.53 -1.56
C ILE A 343 10.45 -41.19 -0.28
N VAL A 344 10.77 -40.07 0.37
CA VAL A 344 10.00 -39.60 1.54
C VAL A 344 8.54 -39.38 1.17
N GLY A 345 8.28 -38.86 -0.04
CA GLY A 345 6.93 -38.71 -0.56
C GLY A 345 6.19 -40.04 -0.72
N ALA A 346 6.88 -41.08 -1.20
CA ALA A 346 6.31 -42.42 -1.35
C ALA A 346 6.06 -43.07 0.02
N ILE A 347 6.94 -42.87 1.00
CA ILE A 347 6.74 -43.33 2.39
C ILE A 347 5.53 -42.65 3.01
N ASP A 348 5.45 -41.32 2.93
CA ASP A 348 4.34 -40.53 3.49
C ASP A 348 3.00 -40.92 2.84
N HIS A 349 3.00 -41.11 1.52
CA HIS A 349 1.82 -41.52 0.75
C HIS A 349 1.32 -42.92 1.12
N THR A 350 2.22 -43.89 1.34
CA THR A 350 1.83 -45.30 1.58
C THR A 350 1.60 -45.64 3.04
N THR A 351 2.31 -44.99 3.97
CA THR A 351 2.21 -45.25 5.42
C THR A 351 1.34 -44.22 6.16
N GLY A 352 1.03 -43.08 5.53
CA GLY A 352 0.25 -41.99 6.13
C GLY A 352 1.02 -41.15 7.16
N THR A 353 2.32 -41.37 7.34
CA THR A 353 3.14 -40.63 8.29
C THR A 353 4.58 -40.50 7.82
N ARG A 354 5.20 -39.37 8.16
CA ARG A 354 6.63 -39.07 7.95
C ARG A 354 7.40 -38.87 9.26
N ASP A 355 6.74 -39.10 10.39
CA ASP A 355 7.33 -39.05 11.73
C ASP A 355 8.18 -40.30 11.97
N ILE A 356 9.49 -40.11 12.17
CA ILE A 356 10.44 -41.19 12.38
C ILE A 356 10.11 -42.05 13.60
N ASN A 357 9.35 -41.49 14.55
CA ASN A 357 8.96 -42.22 15.74
C ASN A 357 7.94 -43.31 15.47
N LYS A 358 7.21 -43.20 14.35
CA LYS A 358 6.12 -44.10 13.94
C LYS A 358 6.52 -45.01 12.79
N LEU A 359 7.75 -44.89 12.29
CA LEU A 359 8.28 -45.70 11.18
C LEU A 359 9.23 -46.77 11.71
N SER A 360 8.93 -48.03 11.39
CA SER A 360 9.78 -49.17 11.74
C SER A 360 9.51 -50.37 10.83
N GLY A 361 10.57 -50.97 10.27
CA GLY A 361 10.50 -52.20 9.48
C GLY A 361 10.28 -52.01 7.97
N LEU A 362 10.45 -50.80 7.43
CA LEU A 362 10.21 -50.51 6.01
C LEU A 362 11.15 -51.25 5.05
N TRP A 363 12.41 -51.51 5.43
CA TRP A 363 13.38 -52.17 4.53
C TRP A 363 12.94 -53.57 4.08
N ARG A 364 12.22 -54.31 4.94
CA ARG A 364 11.70 -55.66 4.60
C ARG A 364 10.45 -55.59 3.73
N LYS A 365 9.63 -54.55 3.91
CA LYS A 365 8.37 -54.39 3.17
C LYS A 365 8.58 -53.80 1.78
N ILE A 366 9.53 -52.89 1.62
CA ILE A 366 9.81 -52.19 0.34
C ILE A 366 11.32 -52.11 0.09
N PRO A 367 11.98 -53.23 -0.25
CA PRO A 367 13.44 -53.27 -0.40
C PRO A 367 13.95 -52.38 -1.54
N VAL A 368 13.19 -52.21 -2.61
CA VAL A 368 13.55 -51.34 -3.74
C VAL A 368 13.73 -49.89 -3.26
N LEU A 369 12.78 -49.34 -2.50
CA LEU A 369 12.88 -47.98 -1.96
C LEU A 369 14.07 -47.85 -1.01
N PHE A 370 14.35 -48.87 -0.21
CA PHE A 370 15.52 -48.88 0.67
C PHE A 370 16.83 -48.81 -0.13
N VAL A 371 17.00 -49.63 -1.17
CA VAL A 371 18.23 -49.64 -1.99
C VAL A 371 18.43 -48.28 -2.68
N VAL A 372 17.38 -47.72 -3.28
CA VAL A 372 17.43 -46.41 -3.95
C VAL A 372 17.73 -45.29 -2.93
N ALA A 373 17.13 -45.35 -1.74
CA ALA A 373 17.42 -44.41 -0.66
C ALA A 373 18.87 -44.55 -0.18
N ALA A 374 19.36 -45.77 0.00
CA ALA A 374 20.70 -46.07 0.47
C ALA A 374 21.75 -45.56 -0.52
N ILE A 375 21.58 -45.81 -1.83
CA ILE A 375 22.44 -45.26 -2.89
C ILE A 375 22.43 -43.72 -2.84
N SER A 376 21.26 -43.10 -2.76
CA SER A 376 21.15 -41.64 -2.78
C SER A 376 21.74 -40.99 -1.51
N ALA A 377 21.50 -41.59 -0.34
CA ALA A 377 22.06 -41.11 0.93
C ALA A 377 23.57 -41.37 1.02
N ALA A 378 24.06 -42.47 0.46
CA ALA A 378 25.49 -42.74 0.34
C ALA A 378 26.18 -41.74 -0.59
N SER A 379 25.53 -41.36 -1.70
CA SER A 379 26.03 -40.28 -2.57
C SER A 379 26.01 -38.92 -1.85
N MET A 380 24.94 -38.62 -1.10
CA MET A 380 24.85 -37.41 -0.28
C MET A 380 25.95 -37.36 0.80
N ALA A 381 26.28 -38.50 1.40
CA ALA A 381 27.37 -38.64 2.37
C ALA A 381 28.75 -38.48 1.72
N GLY A 382 28.92 -38.93 0.47
CA GLY A 382 30.19 -38.94 -0.25
C GLY A 382 30.91 -40.29 -0.13
N ILE A 383 30.21 -41.40 -0.36
CA ILE A 383 30.76 -42.76 -0.29
C ILE A 383 31.18 -43.23 -1.70
N PRO A 384 32.41 -43.75 -1.89
CA PRO A 384 32.83 -44.36 -3.17
C PRO A 384 31.97 -45.58 -3.55
N PRO A 385 31.68 -45.84 -4.85
CA PRO A 385 32.09 -45.11 -6.05
C PRO A 385 31.01 -44.15 -6.59
N LEU A 386 30.24 -43.46 -5.73
CA LEU A 386 29.09 -42.65 -6.16
C LEU A 386 29.51 -41.24 -6.60
N PHE A 387 28.72 -40.60 -7.46
CA PHE A 387 29.06 -39.28 -8.00
C PHE A 387 29.24 -38.19 -6.93
N GLY A 388 28.50 -38.27 -5.82
CA GLY A 388 28.69 -37.35 -4.71
C GLY A 388 30.02 -37.51 -3.95
N PHE A 389 30.69 -38.66 -4.02
CA PHE A 389 32.07 -38.82 -3.53
C PHE A 389 33.02 -38.00 -4.41
N ILE A 390 32.96 -38.21 -5.73
CA ILE A 390 33.79 -37.48 -6.71
C ILE A 390 33.67 -35.97 -6.53
N ALA A 391 32.44 -35.46 -6.46
CA ALA A 391 32.20 -34.03 -6.31
C ALA A 391 32.77 -33.45 -5.00
N LYS A 392 32.66 -34.19 -3.89
CA LYS A 392 33.18 -33.74 -2.58
C LYS A 392 34.69 -33.87 -2.46
N GLU A 393 35.27 -34.94 -2.99
CA GLU A 393 36.72 -35.12 -3.00
C GLU A 393 37.38 -34.02 -3.85
N THR A 394 36.82 -33.73 -5.03
CA THR A 394 37.27 -32.62 -5.88
C THR A 394 37.15 -31.27 -5.15
N ALA A 395 36.10 -31.06 -4.35
CA ALA A 395 35.95 -29.85 -3.55
C ALA A 395 36.98 -29.74 -2.42
N LEU A 396 37.31 -30.84 -1.75
CA LEU A 396 38.36 -30.87 -0.74
C LEU A 396 39.73 -30.57 -1.36
N ASP A 397 40.02 -31.14 -2.53
CA ASP A 397 41.26 -30.91 -3.26
C ASP A 397 41.38 -29.47 -3.76
N ALA A 398 40.31 -28.92 -4.36
CA ALA A 398 40.26 -27.54 -4.83
C ALA A 398 40.54 -26.55 -3.69
N VAL A 399 39.91 -26.73 -2.52
CA VAL A 399 40.10 -25.84 -1.37
C VAL A 399 41.47 -26.02 -0.72
N LEU A 400 42.01 -27.24 -0.70
CA LEU A 400 43.31 -27.54 -0.10
C LEU A 400 44.46 -26.87 -0.86
N ASN A 401 44.36 -26.85 -2.19
CA ASN A 401 45.40 -26.32 -3.08
C ASN A 401 45.11 -24.89 -3.57
N GLU A 402 44.08 -24.23 -3.03
CA GLU A 402 43.62 -22.93 -3.50
C GLU A 402 44.64 -21.82 -3.21
N GLN A 403 45.15 -21.20 -4.28
CA GLN A 403 46.17 -20.17 -4.18
C GLN A 403 45.60 -18.81 -3.73
N MET A 404 44.32 -18.54 -3.96
CA MET A 404 43.70 -17.29 -3.52
C MET A 404 43.41 -17.26 -2.01
N LEU A 405 43.34 -18.43 -1.35
CA LEU A 405 42.97 -18.58 0.06
C LEU A 405 44.14 -19.09 0.94
N HIS A 406 45.33 -18.50 0.79
CA HIS A 406 46.49 -18.88 1.59
C HIS A 406 46.34 -18.55 3.09
N GLY A 407 46.85 -19.44 3.95
CA GLY A 407 46.95 -19.22 5.39
C GLY A 407 45.70 -19.59 6.18
N MET A 408 45.27 -18.71 7.09
CA MET A 408 44.18 -18.98 8.03
C MET A 408 42.79 -19.12 7.36
N PRO A 409 42.40 -18.28 6.37
CA PRO A 409 41.09 -18.39 5.72
C PRO A 409 40.86 -19.73 5.00
N GLY A 410 41.82 -20.20 4.19
CA GLY A 410 41.71 -21.50 3.51
C GLY A 410 41.65 -22.67 4.49
N ARG A 411 42.46 -22.63 5.57
CA ARG A 411 42.41 -23.64 6.64
C ARG A 411 41.08 -23.67 7.38
N LEU A 412 40.50 -22.50 7.68
CA LEU A 412 39.19 -22.39 8.31
C LEU A 412 38.07 -22.92 7.40
N MET A 413 38.12 -22.59 6.11
CA MET A 413 37.18 -23.11 5.13
C MET A 413 37.28 -24.63 5.01
N LEU A 414 38.49 -25.18 4.85
CA LEU A 414 38.73 -26.62 4.80
C LEU A 414 38.22 -27.32 6.07
N ALA A 415 38.58 -26.82 7.25
CA ALA A 415 38.13 -27.38 8.53
C ALA A 415 36.60 -27.35 8.65
N GLY A 416 35.95 -26.26 8.24
CA GLY A 416 34.50 -26.17 8.24
C GLY A 416 33.85 -27.11 7.23
N ILE A 417 34.43 -27.33 6.04
CA ILE A 417 33.91 -28.25 5.02
C ILE A 417 34.00 -29.69 5.54
N VAL A 418 35.12 -30.05 6.17
CA VAL A 418 35.30 -31.34 6.84
C VAL A 418 34.25 -31.52 7.93
N LEU A 419 34.10 -30.55 8.83
CA LEU A 419 33.12 -30.61 9.92
C LEU A 419 31.67 -30.69 9.43
N GLY A 420 31.29 -29.88 8.44
CA GLY A 420 29.96 -29.93 7.83
C GLY A 420 29.71 -31.24 7.08
N SER A 421 30.75 -31.82 6.47
CA SER A 421 30.66 -33.12 5.79
C SER A 421 30.55 -34.27 6.78
N ILE A 422 31.19 -34.20 7.95
CA ILE A 422 31.00 -35.12 9.08
C ILE A 422 29.53 -35.13 9.51
N PHE A 423 28.90 -33.95 9.67
CA PHE A 423 27.47 -33.88 9.96
C PHE A 423 26.62 -34.42 8.83
N THR A 424 27.02 -34.20 7.58
CA THR A 424 26.34 -34.77 6.41
C THR A 424 26.34 -36.29 6.43
N MET A 425 27.48 -36.91 6.70
CA MET A 425 27.57 -38.35 6.89
C MET A 425 26.67 -38.82 8.05
N ALA A 426 26.76 -38.16 9.20
CA ALA A 426 25.97 -38.51 10.38
C ALA A 426 24.45 -38.45 10.10
N TYR A 427 23.94 -37.37 9.50
CA TYR A 427 22.51 -37.25 9.23
C TYR A 427 22.04 -38.13 8.06
N SER A 428 22.93 -38.52 7.13
CA SER A 428 22.62 -39.48 6.07
C SER A 428 22.37 -40.87 6.66
N CYS A 429 23.24 -41.32 7.56
CA CYS A 429 23.04 -42.55 8.34
C CYS A 429 21.80 -42.48 9.22
N TYR A 430 21.61 -41.34 9.91
CA TYR A 430 20.42 -41.07 10.72
C TYR A 430 19.14 -41.21 9.91
N PHE A 431 19.07 -40.57 8.74
CA PHE A 431 17.92 -40.66 7.84
C PHE A 431 17.62 -42.11 7.43
N LEU A 432 18.63 -42.85 6.96
CA LEU A 432 18.44 -44.24 6.52
C LEU A 432 17.97 -45.14 7.67
N TYR A 433 18.61 -45.03 8.83
CA TYR A 433 18.26 -45.83 10.00
C TYR A 433 16.84 -45.51 10.50
N GLU A 434 16.53 -44.23 10.67
CA GLU A 434 15.26 -43.80 11.25
C GLU A 434 14.07 -44.04 10.31
N ALA A 435 14.27 -43.96 9.00
CA ALA A 435 13.25 -44.27 8.01
C ALA A 435 13.05 -45.79 7.86
N PHE A 436 14.13 -46.56 7.69
CA PHE A 436 14.02 -47.94 7.18
C PHE A 436 14.25 -49.05 8.20
N ALA A 437 15.00 -48.83 9.28
CA ALA A 437 15.42 -49.90 10.19
C ALA A 437 14.25 -50.55 10.97
N THR A 438 14.48 -51.76 11.48
CA THR A 438 13.54 -52.48 12.36
C THR A 438 13.88 -52.19 13.83
N LYS A 439 13.03 -51.44 14.51
CA LYS A 439 13.21 -50.96 15.90
C LYS A 439 12.49 -51.87 16.90
N HIS A 440 13.04 -53.07 17.15
CA HIS A 440 12.44 -54.08 18.03
C HIS A 440 12.17 -53.56 19.46
N SER A 441 13.07 -52.73 20.00
CA SER A 441 12.90 -52.15 21.34
C SER A 441 11.70 -51.21 21.47
N LYS A 442 11.27 -50.58 20.38
CA LYS A 442 10.17 -49.61 20.37
C LYS A 442 8.81 -50.24 20.06
N PHE A 443 8.82 -51.35 19.33
CA PHE A 443 7.62 -52.09 18.93
C PHE A 443 7.79 -53.61 19.21
N PRO A 444 7.89 -54.02 20.49
CA PRO A 444 8.14 -55.41 20.84
C PRO A 444 6.96 -56.33 20.46
N GLU A 445 5.73 -55.84 20.61
CA GLU A 445 4.48 -56.59 20.37
C GLU A 445 4.29 -57.01 18.90
N THR A 446 4.89 -56.29 17.97
CA THR A 446 4.76 -56.49 16.53
C THR A 446 6.07 -56.91 15.86
N ASN A 447 6.97 -57.54 16.64
CA ASN A 447 8.29 -57.97 16.20
C ASN A 447 9.08 -56.86 15.47
N GLY A 448 8.99 -55.63 15.98
CA GLY A 448 9.68 -54.46 15.45
C GLY A 448 9.03 -53.77 14.25
N VAL A 449 7.82 -54.15 13.81
CA VAL A 449 7.10 -53.46 12.72
C VAL A 449 6.09 -52.46 13.28
N SER A 450 6.12 -51.20 12.87
CA SER A 450 5.15 -50.23 13.40
C SER A 450 3.74 -50.43 12.81
N PRO A 451 2.67 -50.04 13.52
CA PRO A 451 1.30 -50.14 13.01
C PRO A 451 1.11 -49.46 11.65
N ALA A 452 1.71 -48.29 11.45
CA ALA A 452 1.66 -47.54 10.19
C ALA A 452 2.29 -48.29 9.01
N VAL A 453 3.36 -49.04 9.25
CA VAL A 453 4.03 -49.86 8.21
C VAL A 453 3.26 -51.16 7.98
N ALA A 454 2.64 -51.72 9.03
CA ALA A 454 1.80 -52.91 8.89
C ALA A 454 0.55 -52.64 8.04
N SER A 455 -0.08 -51.47 8.20
CA SER A 455 -1.29 -51.07 7.46
C SER A 455 -1.03 -50.34 6.14
N MET A 456 0.23 -50.30 5.68
CA MET A 456 0.59 -49.52 4.49
C MET A 456 -0.01 -50.13 3.20
N HIS A 457 -0.37 -49.28 2.24
CA HIS A 457 -0.76 -49.74 0.91
C HIS A 457 0.47 -49.97 0.00
N PRO A 458 0.37 -50.83 -1.05
CA PRO A 458 1.52 -51.14 -1.90
C PRO A 458 2.00 -49.92 -2.70
N VAL A 459 3.33 -49.76 -2.81
CA VAL A 459 3.94 -48.70 -3.63
C VAL A 459 3.72 -49.02 -5.10
N LYS A 460 2.95 -48.18 -5.79
CA LYS A 460 2.70 -48.31 -7.23
C LYS A 460 3.97 -47.98 -8.03
N PHE A 461 4.10 -48.58 -9.22
CA PHE A 461 5.23 -48.36 -10.16
C PHE A 461 5.59 -46.88 -10.36
N LYS A 462 4.57 -46.03 -10.50
CA LYS A 462 4.69 -44.59 -10.76
C LYS A 462 5.39 -43.81 -9.63
N LEU A 463 5.38 -44.32 -8.40
CA LEU A 463 5.99 -43.67 -7.24
C LEU A 463 7.48 -44.01 -7.06
N TRP A 464 7.99 -45.04 -7.73
CA TRP A 464 9.39 -45.43 -7.58
C TRP A 464 10.22 -45.34 -8.86
N ILE A 465 9.61 -45.27 -10.04
CA ILE A 465 10.33 -45.18 -11.32
C ILE A 465 11.22 -43.94 -11.44
N ALA A 466 10.69 -42.75 -11.12
CA ALA A 466 11.46 -41.50 -11.18
C ALA A 466 12.65 -41.47 -10.20
N PRO A 467 12.48 -41.86 -8.92
CA PRO A 467 13.60 -42.08 -8.00
C PRO A 467 14.67 -43.06 -8.52
N VAL A 468 14.24 -44.18 -9.12
CA VAL A 468 15.17 -45.19 -9.65
C VAL A 468 16.01 -44.63 -10.80
N ILE A 469 15.40 -43.88 -11.73
CA ILE A 469 16.14 -43.26 -12.83
C ILE A 469 17.25 -42.34 -12.30
N LEU A 470 16.94 -41.49 -11.32
CA LEU A 470 17.92 -40.59 -10.71
C LEU A 470 19.01 -41.32 -9.92
N ALA A 471 18.68 -42.41 -9.22
CA ALA A 471 19.67 -43.23 -8.54
C ALA A 471 20.60 -43.96 -9.53
N ILE A 472 20.06 -44.45 -10.65
CA ILE A 472 20.87 -45.04 -11.74
C ILE A 472 21.83 -43.99 -12.30
N LEU A 473 21.38 -42.76 -12.55
CA LEU A 473 22.26 -41.67 -12.99
C LEU A 473 23.33 -41.34 -11.94
N THR A 474 22.98 -41.37 -10.66
CA THR A 474 23.93 -41.14 -9.55
C THR A 474 25.06 -42.19 -9.53
N VAL A 475 24.75 -43.45 -9.77
CA VAL A 475 25.74 -44.53 -9.88
C VAL A 475 26.52 -44.41 -11.19
N SER A 476 25.83 -44.18 -12.31
CA SER A 476 26.42 -44.12 -13.65
C SER A 476 27.44 -43.00 -13.76
N PHE A 477 27.14 -41.80 -13.25
CA PHE A 477 28.09 -40.69 -13.21
C PHE A 477 29.20 -40.88 -12.17
N GLY A 478 28.99 -41.71 -11.15
CA GLY A 478 30.05 -42.11 -10.23
C GLY A 478 31.08 -43.04 -10.89
N VAL A 479 30.62 -44.04 -11.62
CA VAL A 479 31.50 -44.98 -12.32
C VAL A 479 32.12 -44.35 -13.58
N PHE A 480 31.34 -43.54 -14.30
CA PHE A 480 31.76 -42.89 -15.54
C PHE A 480 31.48 -41.37 -15.49
N PRO A 481 32.33 -40.59 -14.81
CA PRO A 481 32.13 -39.15 -14.63
C PRO A 481 32.40 -38.31 -15.89
N LYS A 482 33.06 -38.89 -16.90
CA LYS A 482 33.51 -38.19 -18.12
C LYS A 482 32.44 -37.32 -18.81
N PRO A 483 31.18 -37.77 -19.03
CA PRO A 483 30.19 -36.94 -19.72
C PRO A 483 29.82 -35.66 -18.95
N VAL A 484 29.73 -35.76 -17.62
CA VAL A 484 29.44 -34.60 -16.76
C VAL A 484 30.69 -33.72 -16.64
N SER A 485 31.87 -34.34 -16.54
CA SER A 485 33.15 -33.64 -16.54
C SER A 485 33.33 -32.79 -17.80
N GLU A 486 33.12 -33.36 -18.99
CA GLU A 486 33.27 -32.64 -20.26
C GLU A 486 32.28 -31.47 -20.39
N ALA A 487 31.04 -31.65 -19.94
CA ALA A 487 30.05 -30.57 -19.93
C ALA A 487 30.45 -29.40 -19.02
N ILE A 488 31.03 -29.70 -17.85
CA ILE A 488 31.53 -28.66 -16.93
C ILE A 488 32.82 -28.03 -17.46
N VAL A 489 33.78 -28.84 -17.93
CA VAL A 489 35.06 -28.35 -18.49
C VAL A 489 34.82 -27.45 -19.71
N THR A 490 33.84 -27.77 -20.57
CA THR A 490 33.44 -26.88 -21.67
C THR A 490 33.06 -25.47 -21.17
N HIS A 491 32.43 -25.37 -19.99
CA HIS A 491 32.17 -24.06 -19.38
C HIS A 491 33.44 -23.41 -18.83
N LEU A 492 34.28 -24.19 -18.14
CA LEU A 492 35.53 -23.69 -17.60
C LEU A 492 36.46 -23.16 -18.69
N ASP A 493 36.58 -23.83 -19.83
CA ASP A 493 37.40 -23.42 -20.97
C ASP A 493 36.94 -22.09 -21.57
N ASN A 494 35.64 -21.81 -21.52
CA ASN A 494 35.08 -20.56 -22.05
C ASN A 494 35.28 -19.36 -21.11
N VAL A 495 35.46 -19.59 -19.80
CA VAL A 495 35.44 -18.51 -18.79
C VAL A 495 36.79 -18.34 -18.07
N THR A 496 37.52 -19.43 -17.86
CA THR A 496 38.86 -19.45 -17.28
C THR A 496 39.79 -20.35 -18.13
N PRO A 497 40.21 -19.90 -19.33
CA PRO A 497 41.06 -20.70 -20.21
C PRO A 497 42.40 -21.04 -19.54
N SER A 498 42.76 -22.33 -19.49
CA SER A 498 44.07 -22.80 -19.02
C SER A 498 44.95 -23.16 -20.21
N HIS A 499 46.24 -22.83 -20.15
CA HIS A 499 47.24 -23.25 -21.15
C HIS A 499 47.89 -24.60 -20.81
N ASP A 500 47.67 -25.13 -19.59
CA ASP A 500 48.10 -26.45 -19.16
C ASP A 500 46.92 -27.44 -19.20
N GLU A 501 46.94 -28.38 -20.16
CA GLU A 501 45.87 -29.35 -20.41
C GLU A 501 45.76 -30.48 -19.36
N ALA A 502 46.70 -30.59 -18.42
CA ALA A 502 46.98 -31.87 -17.77
C ALA A 502 46.16 -32.23 -16.51
N HIS A 503 45.39 -31.34 -15.87
CA HIS A 503 44.93 -31.60 -14.49
C HIS A 503 43.48 -31.24 -14.09
N THR A 504 42.60 -30.75 -14.98
CA THR A 504 41.24 -30.31 -14.57
C THR A 504 40.12 -31.22 -15.09
N TYR A 505 39.99 -32.43 -14.54
CA TYR A 505 38.89 -33.35 -14.86
C TYR A 505 38.35 -34.07 -13.63
N LEU A 506 37.10 -34.54 -13.69
CA LEU A 506 36.53 -35.36 -12.63
C LEU A 506 37.02 -36.81 -12.78
N ALA A 507 37.79 -37.30 -11.82
CA ALA A 507 38.16 -38.71 -11.71
C ALA A 507 37.47 -39.38 -10.53
N LEU A 508 37.21 -40.69 -10.66
CA LEU A 508 36.75 -41.50 -9.52
C LEU A 508 37.86 -41.69 -8.47
N TRP A 509 39.11 -41.70 -8.92
CA TRP A 509 40.26 -42.01 -8.08
C TRP A 509 41.47 -41.18 -8.49
N HIS A 510 41.94 -40.32 -7.59
CA HIS A 510 43.10 -39.45 -7.80
C HIS A 510 44.39 -39.97 -7.13
N GLY A 511 44.36 -41.20 -6.57
CA GLY A 511 45.48 -41.80 -5.82
C GLY A 511 45.33 -41.67 -4.30
N LEU A 512 46.33 -42.16 -3.55
CA LEU A 512 46.39 -41.96 -2.09
C LEU A 512 46.88 -40.53 -1.80
N ASN A 513 45.93 -39.60 -1.65
CA ASN A 513 46.20 -38.18 -1.41
C ASN A 513 45.55 -37.68 -0.10
N VAL A 514 45.83 -36.43 0.28
CA VAL A 514 45.27 -35.80 1.49
C VAL A 514 43.73 -35.68 1.43
N PRO A 515 43.10 -35.27 0.31
CA PRO A 515 41.64 -35.27 0.17
C PRO A 515 40.97 -36.62 0.46
N LEU A 516 41.57 -37.73 0.03
CA LEU A 516 41.07 -39.07 0.32
C LEU A 516 41.17 -39.39 1.83
N LEU A 517 42.29 -39.05 2.47
CA LEU A 517 42.45 -39.22 3.92
C LEU A 517 41.40 -38.41 4.70
N LEU A 518 41.15 -37.16 4.30
CA LEU A 518 40.08 -36.35 4.88
C LEU A 518 38.70 -36.96 4.66
N SER A 519 38.45 -37.55 3.49
CA SER A 519 37.20 -38.26 3.19
C SER A 519 37.01 -39.49 4.10
N VAL A 520 38.07 -40.26 4.35
CA VAL A 520 38.06 -41.37 5.32
C VAL A 520 37.75 -40.87 6.72
N VAL A 521 38.38 -39.79 7.17
CA VAL A 521 38.09 -39.14 8.46
C VAL A 521 36.63 -38.70 8.54
N ILE A 522 36.10 -38.05 7.50
CA ILE A 522 34.70 -37.63 7.42
C ILE A 522 33.74 -38.80 7.59
N ILE A 523 34.00 -39.91 6.89
CA ILE A 523 33.16 -41.11 6.92
C ILE A 523 33.19 -41.74 8.32
N ILE A 524 34.38 -41.96 8.88
CA ILE A 524 34.56 -42.59 10.19
C ILE A 524 33.96 -41.72 11.29
N SER A 525 34.35 -40.44 11.37
CA SER A 525 33.85 -39.53 12.40
C SER A 525 32.34 -39.30 12.30
N GLY A 526 31.80 -39.17 11.09
CA GLY A 526 30.36 -39.05 10.88
C GLY A 526 29.58 -40.30 11.30
N PHE A 527 30.12 -41.48 11.02
CA PHE A 527 29.54 -42.74 11.48
C PHE A 527 29.60 -42.87 13.01
N ILE A 528 30.71 -42.48 13.65
CA ILE A 528 30.85 -42.47 15.12
C ILE A 528 29.80 -41.55 15.76
N ILE A 529 29.59 -40.34 15.22
CA ILE A 529 28.55 -39.42 15.72
C ILE A 529 27.15 -40.05 15.61
N PHE A 530 26.86 -40.75 14.50
CA PHE A 530 25.60 -41.47 14.34
C PHE A 530 25.47 -42.67 15.30
N TRP A 531 26.55 -43.41 15.52
CA TRP A 531 26.59 -44.55 16.44
C TRP A 531 26.32 -44.10 17.88
N GLU A 532 27.05 -43.09 18.33
CA GLU A 532 26.93 -42.44 19.65
C GLU A 532 25.81 -41.39 19.74
N ARG A 533 24.82 -41.45 18.84
CA ARG A 533 23.72 -40.45 18.79
C ARG A 533 22.97 -40.29 20.10
N ALA A 534 22.88 -41.34 20.93
CA ALA A 534 22.24 -41.28 22.25
C ALA A 534 23.04 -40.41 23.24
N THR A 535 24.37 -40.46 23.16
CA THR A 535 25.29 -39.64 23.94
C THR A 535 25.25 -38.19 23.47
N VAL A 536 25.25 -37.96 22.14
CA VAL A 536 25.05 -36.64 21.53
C VAL A 536 23.68 -36.05 21.92
N GLU A 537 22.66 -36.89 22.09
CA GLU A 537 21.33 -36.50 22.57
C GLU A 537 21.30 -36.10 24.05
N ARG A 538 22.18 -36.66 24.88
CA ARG A 538 22.31 -36.31 26.31
C ARG A 538 23.15 -35.06 26.55
N LEU A 539 24.20 -34.85 25.75
CA LEU A 539 25.08 -33.69 25.81
C LEU A 539 24.45 -32.41 25.21
N ARG A 540 23.14 -32.44 24.94
CA ARG A 540 22.41 -31.32 24.36
C ARG A 540 22.33 -30.16 25.35
N PRO A 541 22.77 -28.94 24.98
CA PRO A 541 22.37 -27.76 25.72
C PRO A 541 20.84 -27.58 25.58
N ASN A 542 20.16 -27.31 26.71
CA ASN A 542 18.70 -27.11 26.75
C ASN A 542 18.24 -25.87 25.96
N THR A 543 19.16 -24.95 25.65
CA THR A 543 18.90 -23.73 24.86
C THR A 543 19.73 -23.76 23.57
N ALA A 544 19.11 -23.35 22.46
CA ALA A 544 19.85 -23.14 21.21
C ALA A 544 20.72 -21.89 21.37
N ALA A 545 22.04 -22.01 21.14
CA ALA A 545 23.01 -20.93 21.36
C ALA A 545 22.68 -19.61 20.63
N PHE A 546 21.99 -19.67 19.48
CA PHE A 546 21.61 -18.50 18.66
C PHE A 546 20.09 -18.22 18.63
N GLY A 547 19.28 -18.88 19.47
CA GLY A 547 17.81 -18.75 19.42
C GLY A 547 17.18 -19.35 18.16
N SER A 548 15.92 -18.97 17.86
CA SER A 548 15.19 -19.41 16.66
C SER A 548 15.07 -18.26 15.65
N ALA A 549 15.48 -18.48 14.41
CA ALA A 549 15.34 -17.48 13.35
C ALA A 549 13.86 -17.12 13.07
N ASP A 550 12.92 -18.06 13.25
CA ASP A 550 11.49 -17.77 13.16
C ASP A 550 11.04 -16.77 14.23
N THR A 551 11.56 -16.88 15.46
CA THR A 551 11.22 -15.92 16.53
C THR A 551 11.81 -14.54 16.28
N ALA A 552 12.98 -14.45 15.65
CA ALA A 552 13.56 -13.17 15.24
C ALA A 552 12.72 -12.52 14.13
N TYR A 553 12.27 -13.29 13.14
CA TYR A 553 11.37 -12.83 12.09
C TYR A 553 10.04 -12.30 12.66
N ASP A 554 9.41 -13.04 13.57
CA ASP A 554 8.16 -12.61 14.23
C ASP A 554 8.37 -11.31 15.02
N ALA A 555 9.47 -11.20 15.77
CA ALA A 555 9.80 -9.99 16.54
C ALA A 555 10.00 -8.76 15.65
N ILE A 556 10.63 -8.91 14.48
CA ILE A 556 10.77 -7.83 13.49
C ILE A 556 9.40 -7.38 12.99
N LEU A 557 8.54 -8.33 12.60
CA LEU A 557 7.20 -8.01 12.10
C LEU A 557 6.32 -7.33 13.16
N ASP A 558 6.38 -7.80 14.40
CA ASP A 558 5.65 -7.18 15.51
C ASP A 558 6.18 -5.79 15.82
N GLY A 559 7.50 -5.58 15.76
CA GLY A 559 8.13 -4.27 15.86
C GLY A 559 7.64 -3.30 14.77
N LEU A 560 7.62 -3.73 13.51
CA LEU A 560 7.09 -2.96 12.38
C LEU A 560 5.59 -2.66 12.53
N ARG A 561 4.79 -3.61 13.03
CA ARG A 561 3.36 -3.40 13.28
C ARG A 561 3.14 -2.35 14.37
N VAL A 562 3.88 -2.43 15.47
CA VAL A 562 3.81 -1.43 16.55
C VAL A 562 4.24 -0.06 16.05
N LEU A 563 5.32 0.03 15.25
CA LEU A 563 5.76 1.27 14.65
C LEU A 563 4.71 1.85 13.71
N SER A 564 4.12 1.03 12.85
CA SER A 564 3.06 1.43 11.92
C SER A 564 1.83 1.99 12.67
N HIS A 565 1.38 1.30 13.73
CA HIS A 565 0.28 1.80 14.56
C HIS A 565 0.65 3.09 15.29
N ARG A 566 1.87 3.20 15.83
CA ARG A 566 2.34 4.43 16.48
C ARG A 566 2.41 5.61 15.51
N LEU A 567 2.91 5.39 14.30
CA LEU A 567 2.98 6.41 13.26
C LEU A 567 1.59 6.85 12.79
N THR A 568 0.68 5.89 12.60
CA THR A 568 -0.71 6.18 12.22
C THR A 568 -1.42 6.95 13.34
N ALA A 569 -1.26 6.52 14.59
CA ALA A 569 -1.84 7.20 15.75
C ALA A 569 -1.21 8.58 16.02
N SER A 570 0.03 8.83 15.62
CA SER A 570 0.67 10.14 15.78
C SER A 570 0.26 11.12 14.66
N THR A 571 0.16 10.65 13.41
CA THR A 571 -0.10 11.49 12.23
C THR A 571 -1.60 11.65 11.94
N GLN A 572 -2.40 10.59 12.03
CA GLN A 572 -3.83 10.59 11.68
C GLN A 572 -4.74 10.61 12.92
N ARG A 573 -4.54 11.59 13.82
CA ARG A 573 -5.35 11.72 15.06
C ARG A 573 -6.81 12.13 14.84
N GLY A 574 -7.19 12.52 13.62
CA GLY A 574 -8.51 13.10 13.32
C GLY A 574 -8.70 14.53 13.86
N SER A 575 -7.65 15.18 14.36
CA SER A 575 -7.71 16.55 14.88
C SER A 575 -7.48 17.57 13.76
N LEU A 576 -8.52 18.33 13.43
CA LEU A 576 -8.42 19.43 12.46
C LEU A 576 -7.36 20.46 12.88
N THR A 577 -7.27 20.80 14.17
CA THR A 577 -6.31 21.78 14.66
C THR A 577 -4.86 21.33 14.50
N LEU A 578 -4.58 20.04 14.69
CA LEU A 578 -3.24 19.51 14.45
C LEU A 578 -2.89 19.55 12.96
N ASN A 579 -3.83 19.15 12.09
CA ASN A 579 -3.62 19.18 10.64
C ASN A 579 -3.35 20.61 10.14
N ILE A 580 -4.17 21.58 10.57
CA ILE A 580 -3.95 23.01 10.27
C ILE A 580 -2.61 23.48 10.84
N GLY A 581 -2.27 23.05 12.06
CA GLY A 581 -0.98 23.36 12.68
C GLY A 581 0.21 22.85 11.85
N VAL A 582 0.13 21.63 11.32
CA VAL A 582 1.15 21.06 10.42
C VAL A 582 1.19 21.84 9.11
N ILE A 583 0.04 22.20 8.52
CA ILE A 583 -0.01 23.00 7.29
C ILE A 583 0.67 24.35 7.49
N PHE A 584 0.34 25.08 8.55
CA PHE A 584 0.98 26.36 8.85
C PHE A 584 2.46 26.22 9.20
N PHE A 585 2.84 25.14 9.87
CA PHE A 585 4.25 24.87 10.17
C PHE A 585 5.05 24.64 8.88
N VAL A 586 4.53 23.83 7.96
CA VAL A 586 5.15 23.58 6.65
C VAL A 586 5.18 24.85 5.81
N LEU A 587 4.09 25.63 5.78
CA LEU A 587 4.00 26.91 5.09
C LEU A 587 5.02 27.93 5.63
N ALA A 588 5.26 27.95 6.94
CA ALA A 588 6.24 28.84 7.54
C ALA A 588 7.68 28.40 7.24
N LEU A 589 7.97 27.09 7.32
CA LEU A 589 9.33 26.56 7.33
C LEU A 589 9.91 26.33 5.93
N VAL A 590 9.16 25.67 5.03
CA VAL A 590 9.71 25.22 3.73
C VAL A 590 10.14 26.39 2.84
N PRO A 591 9.30 27.42 2.61
CA PRO A 591 9.70 28.55 1.78
C PRO A 591 10.85 29.35 2.42
N LEU A 592 10.90 29.43 3.75
CA LEU A 592 11.97 30.13 4.44
C LEU A 592 13.32 29.42 4.29
N ILE A 593 13.35 28.08 4.38
CA ILE A 593 14.56 27.29 4.07
C ILE A 593 15.00 27.51 2.62
N ALA A 594 14.05 27.56 1.67
CA ALA A 594 14.35 27.84 0.27
C ALA A 594 14.93 29.25 0.06
N LEU A 595 14.42 30.27 0.77
CA LEU A 595 14.97 31.62 0.72
C LEU A 595 16.37 31.71 1.33
N ILE A 596 16.61 31.05 2.47
CA ILE A 596 17.92 31.02 3.14
C ILE A 596 18.98 30.32 2.28
N THR A 597 18.58 29.30 1.51
CA THR A 597 19.48 28.57 0.60
C THR A 597 19.62 29.23 -0.78
N GLY A 598 18.83 30.26 -1.08
CA GLY A 598 18.87 30.99 -2.34
C GLY A 598 19.95 32.07 -2.39
N GLU A 599 20.21 32.60 -3.59
CA GLU A 599 21.32 33.53 -3.86
C GLU A 599 20.99 35.03 -3.73
N ARG A 600 19.74 35.41 -3.44
CA ARG A 600 19.32 36.83 -3.40
C ARG A 600 19.54 37.47 -2.03
N ASN A 601 20.43 38.46 -1.98
CA ASN A 601 20.81 39.16 -0.75
C ASN A 601 20.30 40.62 -0.66
N VAL A 602 19.60 41.12 -1.68
CA VAL A 602 19.13 42.52 -1.72
C VAL A 602 17.61 42.57 -1.64
N VAL A 603 17.11 43.25 -0.61
CA VAL A 603 15.68 43.41 -0.34
C VAL A 603 15.38 44.88 -0.12
N ARG A 604 14.51 45.45 -0.96
CA ARG A 604 13.92 46.77 -0.73
C ARG A 604 12.57 46.58 -0.05
N MET A 605 12.38 47.21 1.10
CA MET A 605 11.13 47.20 1.85
C MET A 605 10.57 48.61 1.92
N GLU A 606 9.35 48.80 1.43
CA GLU A 606 8.59 50.03 1.56
C GLU A 606 7.43 49.79 2.53
N LEU A 607 7.33 50.63 3.56
CA LEU A 607 6.39 50.45 4.66
C LEU A 607 5.00 51.00 4.33
N TRP A 608 4.93 52.14 3.66
CA TRP A 608 3.70 52.78 3.15
C TRP A 608 4.07 53.86 2.13
N ASP A 609 3.17 54.11 1.17
CA ASP A 609 3.33 55.22 0.22
C ASP A 609 2.85 56.54 0.83
N THR A 610 1.79 56.48 1.64
CA THR A 610 1.22 57.64 2.33
C THR A 610 1.04 57.38 3.82
N PRO A 611 1.24 58.38 4.70
CA PRO A 611 1.06 58.21 6.15
C PRO A 611 -0.35 57.72 6.55
N VAL A 612 -1.37 58.03 5.74
CA VAL A 612 -2.75 57.60 5.96
C VAL A 612 -2.89 56.07 5.83
N GLN A 613 -2.21 55.45 4.86
CA GLN A 613 -2.17 53.99 4.74
C GLN A 613 -1.55 53.35 5.98
N GLY A 614 -0.42 53.89 6.46
CA GLY A 614 0.23 53.42 7.68
C GLY A 614 -0.66 53.52 8.91
N PHE A 615 -1.42 54.62 9.04
CA PHE A 615 -2.39 54.81 10.13
C PHE A 615 -3.53 53.78 10.09
N ILE A 616 -4.12 53.55 8.92
CA ILE A 616 -5.19 52.54 8.75
C ILE A 616 -4.64 51.13 9.00
N ALA A 617 -3.45 50.81 8.50
CA ALA A 617 -2.80 49.53 8.76
C ALA A 617 -2.55 49.31 10.26
N ALA A 618 -2.12 50.34 11.00
CA ALA A 618 -1.97 50.26 12.45
C ALA A 618 -3.31 49.96 13.16
N ILE A 619 -4.40 50.59 12.74
CA ILE A 619 -5.75 50.27 13.25
C ILE A 619 -6.10 48.82 12.97
N ILE A 620 -5.90 48.34 11.73
CA ILE A 620 -6.17 46.94 11.35
C ILE A 620 -5.37 45.97 12.21
N ILE A 621 -4.07 46.22 12.43
CA ILE A 621 -3.20 45.36 13.25
C ILE A 621 -3.70 45.30 14.69
N VAL A 622 -3.98 46.45 15.30
CA VAL A 622 -4.48 46.51 16.68
C VAL A 622 -5.82 45.78 16.81
N VAL A 623 -6.75 46.06 15.90
CA VAL A 623 -8.08 45.43 15.88
C VAL A 623 -7.99 43.92 15.66
N ALA A 624 -7.12 43.46 14.76
CA ALA A 624 -6.90 42.03 14.51
C ALA A 624 -6.35 41.32 15.76
N ILE A 625 -5.36 41.91 16.44
CA ILE A 625 -4.81 41.35 17.69
C ILE A 625 -5.89 41.30 18.77
N VAL A 626 -6.64 42.38 18.96
CA VAL A 626 -7.74 42.46 19.94
C VAL A 626 -8.84 41.45 19.61
N ALA A 627 -9.17 41.24 18.33
CA ALA A 627 -10.17 40.25 17.92
C ALA A 627 -9.81 38.83 18.39
N THR A 628 -8.51 38.48 18.44
CA THR A 628 -8.07 37.15 18.91
C THR A 628 -8.24 36.91 20.41
N THR A 629 -8.42 37.97 21.20
CA THR A 629 -8.58 37.89 22.66
C THR A 629 -10.05 38.03 23.11
N MET A 630 -10.98 38.25 22.17
CA MET A 630 -12.40 38.39 22.48
C MET A 630 -13.05 37.04 22.81
N ASP A 631 -13.60 36.93 24.02
CA ASP A 631 -14.43 35.77 24.41
C ASP A 631 -15.84 35.81 23.79
N ASN A 632 -16.36 37.02 23.51
CA ASN A 632 -17.68 37.23 22.90
C ASN A 632 -17.60 37.20 21.37
N ARG A 633 -18.34 36.28 20.75
CA ARG A 633 -18.35 36.06 19.29
C ARG A 633 -18.86 37.27 18.50
N LEU A 634 -19.83 38.01 19.04
CA LEU A 634 -20.38 39.19 18.38
C LEU A 634 -19.33 40.31 18.33
N SER A 635 -18.64 40.55 19.45
CA SER A 635 -17.54 41.52 19.51
C SER A 635 -16.40 41.13 18.56
N ALA A 636 -16.02 39.85 18.53
CA ALA A 636 -15.01 39.35 17.61
C ALA A 636 -15.41 39.58 16.14
N LEU A 637 -16.67 39.28 15.78
CA LEU A 637 -17.18 39.50 14.42
C LEU A 637 -17.13 40.97 14.03
N ILE A 638 -17.55 41.89 14.90
CA ILE A 638 -17.54 43.33 14.63
C ILE A 638 -16.10 43.82 14.42
N LEU A 639 -15.15 43.37 15.26
CA LEU A 639 -13.74 43.74 15.12
C LEU A 639 -13.14 43.19 13.81
N VAL A 640 -13.44 41.95 13.43
CA VAL A 640 -13.04 41.41 12.12
C VAL A 640 -13.66 42.26 11.00
N GLY A 641 -14.92 42.68 11.13
CA GLY A 641 -15.55 43.61 10.18
C GLY A 641 -14.80 44.93 10.02
N VAL A 642 -14.33 45.52 11.12
CA VAL A 642 -13.50 46.75 11.09
C VAL A 642 -12.21 46.52 10.29
N THR A 643 -11.60 45.33 10.35
CA THR A 643 -10.44 45.02 9.49
C THR A 643 -10.82 44.97 8.00
N GLY A 644 -11.98 44.43 7.66
CA GLY A 644 -12.49 44.38 6.27
C GLY A 644 -12.77 45.78 5.71
N TYR A 645 -13.42 46.66 6.48
CA TYR A 645 -13.60 48.06 6.10
C TYR A 645 -12.27 48.80 6.00
N GLY A 646 -11.31 48.52 6.89
CA GLY A 646 -9.95 49.08 6.80
C GLY A 646 -9.26 48.70 5.49
N ILE A 647 -9.36 47.43 5.07
CA ILE A 647 -8.84 46.96 3.78
C ILE A 647 -9.52 47.68 2.61
N ALA A 648 -10.84 47.92 2.67
CA ALA A 648 -11.54 48.67 1.64
C ALA A 648 -11.01 50.11 1.49
N VAL A 649 -10.69 50.79 2.60
CA VAL A 649 -10.06 52.12 2.54
C VAL A 649 -8.66 52.02 1.95
N ILE A 650 -7.88 50.98 2.26
CA ILE A 650 -6.57 50.74 1.64
C ILE A 650 -6.72 50.56 0.12
N PHE A 651 -7.70 49.80 -0.37
CA PHE A 651 -7.97 49.67 -1.80
C PHE A 651 -8.33 51.02 -2.45
N ALA A 652 -9.17 51.82 -1.80
CA ALA A 652 -9.51 53.15 -2.30
C ALA A 652 -8.28 54.07 -2.40
N LEU A 653 -7.38 54.02 -1.41
CA LEU A 653 -6.13 54.79 -1.41
C LEU A 653 -5.13 54.32 -2.48
N HIS A 654 -5.21 53.07 -2.93
CA HIS A 654 -4.43 52.55 -4.05
C HIS A 654 -5.09 52.79 -5.42
N GLY A 655 -6.19 53.55 -5.47
CA GLY A 655 -6.89 53.83 -6.72
C GLY A 655 -7.68 52.64 -7.28
N ALA A 656 -8.10 51.70 -6.42
CA ALA A 656 -8.92 50.54 -6.79
C ALA A 656 -10.37 50.69 -6.28
N PRO A 657 -11.18 51.60 -6.87
CA PRO A 657 -12.53 51.91 -6.39
C PRO A 657 -13.50 50.73 -6.48
N ASP A 658 -13.40 49.88 -7.52
CA ASP A 658 -14.23 48.68 -7.66
C ASP A 658 -13.98 47.65 -6.56
N LEU A 659 -12.70 47.42 -6.22
CA LEU A 659 -12.33 46.53 -5.12
C LEU A 659 -12.77 47.10 -3.77
N ALA A 660 -12.66 48.42 -3.58
CA ALA A 660 -13.13 49.07 -2.37
C ALA A 660 -14.65 48.94 -2.21
N LEU A 661 -15.42 49.23 -3.26
CA LEU A 661 -16.88 49.12 -3.26
C LEU A 661 -17.32 47.67 -2.99
N THR A 662 -16.76 46.71 -3.73
CA THR A 662 -17.09 45.29 -3.55
C THR A 662 -16.71 44.79 -2.17
N GLN A 663 -15.55 45.15 -1.63
CA GLN A 663 -15.14 44.78 -0.28
C GLN A 663 -16.11 45.31 0.79
N VAL A 664 -16.52 46.58 0.72
CA VAL A 664 -17.51 47.16 1.68
C VAL A 664 -18.83 46.39 1.63
N LEU A 665 -19.32 46.11 0.42
CA LEU A 665 -20.60 45.42 0.23
C LEU A 665 -20.52 43.97 0.72
N VAL A 666 -19.46 43.24 0.36
CA VAL A 666 -19.23 41.86 0.79
C VAL A 666 -19.08 41.79 2.31
N GLU A 667 -18.29 42.67 2.93
CA GLU A 667 -18.10 42.71 4.38
C GLU A 667 -19.44 42.93 5.10
N THR A 668 -20.27 43.85 4.58
CA THR A 668 -21.60 44.11 5.12
C THR A 668 -22.50 42.86 5.03
N ILE A 669 -22.53 42.17 3.90
CA ILE A 669 -23.33 40.94 3.72
C ILE A 669 -22.81 39.82 4.63
N ILE A 670 -21.50 39.61 4.68
CA ILE A 670 -20.87 38.60 5.53
C ILE A 670 -21.24 38.85 6.99
N MET A 671 -21.14 40.10 7.46
CA MET A 671 -21.53 40.47 8.82
C MET A 671 -23.01 40.15 9.10
N VAL A 672 -23.92 40.45 8.16
CA VAL A 672 -25.34 40.10 8.28
C VAL A 672 -25.53 38.58 8.35
N VAL A 673 -24.90 37.82 7.45
CA VAL A 673 -25.02 36.35 7.40
C VAL A 673 -24.45 35.72 8.69
N PHE A 674 -23.27 36.12 9.14
CA PHE A 674 -22.68 35.63 10.38
C PHE A 674 -23.54 36.00 11.59
N MET A 675 -24.11 37.20 11.65
CA MET A 675 -25.02 37.58 12.73
C MET A 675 -26.25 36.65 12.78
N LEU A 676 -26.81 36.25 11.63
CA LEU A 676 -27.91 35.29 11.56
C LEU A 676 -27.51 33.91 12.10
N VAL A 677 -26.30 33.46 11.81
CA VAL A 677 -25.77 32.19 12.31
C VAL A 677 -25.44 32.26 13.80
N LEU A 678 -24.81 33.35 14.26
CA LEU A 678 -24.41 33.56 15.66
C LEU A 678 -25.62 33.61 16.60
N ARG A 679 -26.80 34.01 16.11
CA ARG A 679 -28.07 33.95 16.86
C ARG A 679 -28.39 32.54 17.41
N LYS A 680 -27.83 31.48 16.83
CA LYS A 680 -28.04 30.08 17.24
C LYS A 680 -26.84 29.44 17.94
N MET A 681 -25.71 30.14 17.98
CA MET A 681 -24.53 29.70 18.71
C MET A 681 -24.50 30.34 20.10
N PRO A 682 -23.84 29.71 21.09
CA PRO A 682 -23.57 30.38 22.36
C PRO A 682 -22.79 31.68 22.12
N THR A 683 -23.10 32.72 22.88
CA THR A 683 -22.49 34.06 22.78
C THR A 683 -21.00 34.05 23.08
N GLU A 684 -20.55 33.12 23.93
CA GLU A 684 -19.16 32.94 24.31
C GLU A 684 -18.53 31.69 23.68
N VAL A 685 -17.20 31.69 23.61
CA VAL A 685 -16.42 30.52 23.17
C VAL A 685 -16.33 29.52 24.33
N ALA A 686 -17.00 28.36 24.19
CA ALA A 686 -17.13 27.37 25.25
C ALA A 686 -15.83 26.61 25.60
N TRP A 687 -14.80 26.68 24.75
CA TRP A 687 -13.57 25.91 24.91
C TRP A 687 -12.35 26.82 25.01
N LYS A 688 -11.65 26.78 26.16
CA LYS A 688 -10.40 27.51 26.39
C LYS A 688 -9.22 26.52 26.37
N PRO A 689 -8.24 26.68 25.45
CA PRO A 689 -7.07 25.80 25.38
C PRO A 689 -6.16 26.00 26.60
N GLU A 690 -5.37 24.97 26.94
CA GLU A 690 -4.34 25.10 27.97
C GLU A 690 -3.31 26.19 27.63
N PRO A 691 -2.73 26.89 28.62
CA PRO A 691 -1.79 28.00 28.37
C PRO A 691 -0.60 27.62 27.49
N LYS A 692 -0.06 26.40 27.63
CA LYS A 692 1.04 25.90 26.80
C LYS A 692 0.63 25.74 25.34
N GLN A 693 -0.56 25.17 25.08
CA GLN A 693 -1.08 24.99 23.73
C GLN A 693 -1.41 26.33 23.07
N SER A 694 -1.95 27.28 23.84
CA SER A 694 -2.23 28.63 23.37
C SER A 694 -0.93 29.35 22.94
N ARG A 695 0.13 29.26 23.75
CA ARG A 695 1.45 29.82 23.41
C ARG A 695 2.05 29.19 22.15
N ALA A 696 1.98 27.87 22.01
CA ALA A 696 2.49 27.19 20.81
C ALA A 696 1.74 27.65 19.54
N ARG A 697 0.42 27.83 19.62
CA ARG A 697 -0.38 28.36 18.50
C ARG A 697 -0.04 29.82 18.20
N ALA A 698 0.17 30.64 19.22
CA ALA A 698 0.57 32.03 19.04
C ALA A 698 1.94 32.14 18.35
N TRP A 699 2.92 31.34 18.78
CA TRP A 699 4.23 31.27 18.11
C TRP A 699 4.12 30.79 16.66
N LEU A 700 3.32 29.76 16.40
CA LEU A 700 3.09 29.27 15.05
C LEU A 700 2.42 30.33 14.16
N ALA A 701 1.41 31.03 14.68
CA ALA A 701 0.73 32.11 13.96
C ALA A 701 1.69 33.27 13.66
N ALA A 702 2.50 33.68 14.64
CA ALA A 702 3.51 34.71 14.45
C ALA A 702 4.58 34.30 13.43
N ALA A 703 5.08 33.06 13.52
CA ALA A 703 6.04 32.51 12.56
C ALA A 703 5.46 32.43 11.15
N THR A 704 4.20 32.00 11.02
CA THR A 704 3.51 31.92 9.72
C THR A 704 3.28 33.31 9.14
N GLY A 705 2.79 34.27 9.93
CA GLY A 705 2.61 35.65 9.50
C GLY A 705 3.93 36.30 9.06
N LEU A 706 4.98 36.15 9.86
CA LEU A 706 6.31 36.66 9.52
C LEU A 706 6.86 36.02 8.24
N SER A 707 6.71 34.69 8.11
CA SER A 707 7.15 33.95 6.91
C SER A 707 6.43 34.45 5.66
N VAL A 708 5.10 34.59 5.69
CA VAL A 708 4.31 35.12 4.56
C VAL A 708 4.75 36.53 4.18
N VAL A 709 5.02 37.40 5.16
CA VAL A 709 5.52 38.76 4.90
C VAL A 709 6.91 38.72 4.25
N ILE A 710 7.85 37.95 4.77
CA ILE A 710 9.19 37.79 4.21
C ILE A 710 9.11 37.28 2.77
N ILE A 711 8.34 36.21 2.53
CA ILE A 711 8.15 35.65 1.20
C ILE A 711 7.58 36.70 0.24
N THR A 712 6.56 37.45 0.68
CA THR A 712 5.92 38.47 -0.15
C THR A 712 6.89 39.59 -0.52
N ILE A 713 7.69 40.06 0.44
CA ILE A 713 8.72 41.08 0.19
C ILE A 713 9.75 40.57 -0.83
N PHE A 714 10.26 39.35 -0.67
CA PHE A 714 11.20 38.75 -1.62
C PHE A 714 10.57 38.57 -3.01
N ALA A 715 9.29 38.15 -3.08
CA ALA A 715 8.56 37.98 -4.33
C ALA A 715 8.32 39.31 -5.06
N MET A 716 8.01 40.40 -4.33
CA MET A 716 7.86 41.74 -4.90
C MET A 716 9.20 42.23 -5.48
N ASN A 717 10.30 42.02 -4.76
CA ASN A 717 11.66 42.34 -5.22
C ASN A 717 12.16 41.41 -6.35
N ALA A 718 11.47 40.29 -6.62
CA ALA A 718 11.82 39.39 -7.70
C ALA A 718 11.39 39.89 -9.08
N ARG A 719 10.44 40.83 -9.15
CA ARG A 719 9.88 41.36 -10.40
C ARG A 719 10.89 42.24 -11.13
N THR A 720 11.36 41.78 -12.29
CA THR A 720 12.34 42.46 -13.15
C THR A 720 11.80 42.79 -14.54
N ALA A 721 10.76 42.09 -15.00
CA ALA A 721 10.10 42.35 -16.28
C ALA A 721 9.06 43.47 -16.17
N GLN A 722 8.80 44.19 -17.27
CA GLN A 722 7.68 45.13 -17.34
C GLN A 722 6.35 44.40 -17.12
N PRO A 723 5.46 44.91 -16.26
CA PRO A 723 4.19 44.26 -15.98
C PRO A 723 3.21 44.44 -17.14
N ILE A 724 2.44 43.40 -17.42
CA ILE A 724 1.41 43.43 -18.48
C ILE A 724 0.31 44.47 -18.21
N SER A 725 0.16 44.94 -16.97
CA SER A 725 -0.82 45.95 -16.56
C SER A 725 -0.67 47.28 -17.30
N VAL A 726 0.50 47.58 -17.86
CA VAL A 726 0.73 48.81 -18.65
C VAL A 726 -0.14 48.84 -19.90
N TYR A 727 -0.43 47.68 -20.51
CA TYR A 727 -1.24 47.59 -21.73
C TYR A 727 -2.73 47.43 -21.45
N MET A 728 -3.12 47.10 -20.21
CA MET A 728 -4.51 46.73 -19.90
C MET A 728 -5.50 47.89 -20.05
N GLN A 729 -5.04 49.13 -19.86
CA GLN A 729 -5.88 50.32 -20.03
C GLN A 729 -6.27 50.50 -21.51
N ASP A 730 -5.28 50.43 -22.40
CA ASP A 730 -5.50 50.56 -23.84
C ASP A 730 -6.30 49.37 -24.37
N LEU A 731 -5.97 48.13 -23.97
CA LEU A 731 -6.72 46.93 -24.37
C LEU A 731 -8.18 46.98 -23.90
N ALA A 732 -8.44 47.48 -22.70
CA ALA A 732 -9.81 47.61 -22.20
C ALA A 732 -10.64 48.63 -23.00
N TYR A 733 -10.01 49.69 -23.50
CA TYR A 733 -10.69 50.71 -24.30
C TYR A 733 -10.78 50.35 -25.79
N GLU A 734 -9.73 49.78 -26.38
CA GLU A 734 -9.66 49.46 -27.80
C GLU A 734 -10.36 48.15 -28.17
N ILE A 735 -10.26 47.13 -27.31
CA ILE A 735 -10.85 45.80 -27.55
C ILE A 735 -12.15 45.64 -26.78
N GLY A 736 -12.14 45.99 -25.48
CA GLY A 736 -13.31 45.83 -24.63
C GLY A 736 -14.26 47.04 -24.61
N HIS A 737 -13.87 48.14 -25.25
CA HIS A 737 -14.66 49.36 -25.45
C HIS A 737 -15.29 49.98 -24.19
N GLY A 738 -14.67 49.76 -23.03
CA GLY A 738 -15.11 50.32 -21.76
C GLY A 738 -14.02 51.18 -21.13
N ALA A 739 -14.43 52.27 -20.48
CA ALA A 739 -13.50 53.12 -19.72
C ALA A 739 -13.10 52.51 -18.37
N ASN A 740 -13.88 51.56 -17.85
CA ASN A 740 -13.54 50.84 -16.62
C ASN A 740 -12.69 49.60 -16.92
N THR A 741 -11.36 49.75 -16.84
CA THR A 741 -10.41 48.65 -17.07
C THR A 741 -10.67 47.42 -16.20
N VAL A 742 -11.08 47.59 -14.93
CA VAL A 742 -11.30 46.44 -14.02
C VAL A 742 -12.53 45.66 -14.44
N ASN A 743 -13.66 46.34 -14.66
CA ASN A 743 -14.88 45.64 -15.07
C ASN A 743 -14.70 44.96 -16.43
N VAL A 744 -14.15 45.66 -17.43
CA VAL A 744 -13.86 45.10 -18.76
C VAL A 744 -12.94 43.88 -18.66
N LEU A 745 -11.92 43.91 -17.80
CA LEU A 745 -11.07 42.74 -17.58
C LEU A 745 -11.88 41.55 -17.04
N LEU A 746 -12.79 41.77 -16.10
CA LEU A 746 -13.60 40.71 -15.48
C LEU A 746 -14.69 40.15 -16.39
N VAL A 747 -15.30 40.98 -17.23
CA VAL A 747 -16.48 40.55 -18.03
C VAL A 747 -16.13 40.17 -19.47
N ASP A 748 -14.97 40.61 -19.95
CA ASP A 748 -14.57 40.46 -21.36
C ASP A 748 -13.18 39.77 -21.46
N LEU A 749 -12.09 40.53 -21.29
CA LEU A 749 -10.72 40.04 -21.54
C LEU A 749 -10.35 38.79 -20.73
N ARG A 750 -10.86 38.66 -19.50
CA ARG A 750 -10.70 37.50 -18.62
C ARG A 750 -12.05 37.00 -18.09
N GLY A 751 -13.10 37.09 -18.91
CA GLY A 751 -14.46 36.64 -18.56
C GLY A 751 -14.57 35.18 -18.11
N PHE A 752 -13.61 34.33 -18.52
CA PHE A 752 -13.54 32.94 -18.08
C PHE A 752 -13.30 32.81 -16.56
N ASP A 753 -12.47 33.67 -15.98
CA ASP A 753 -12.16 33.64 -14.54
C ASP A 753 -13.42 33.97 -13.74
N THR A 754 -14.15 35.02 -14.14
CA THR A 754 -15.41 35.41 -13.51
C THR A 754 -16.49 34.34 -13.70
N PHE A 755 -16.55 33.64 -14.83
CA PHE A 755 -17.44 32.50 -15.01
C PHE A 755 -17.11 31.35 -14.03
N GLY A 756 -15.83 31.10 -13.77
CA GLY A 756 -15.37 30.15 -12.75
C GLY A 756 -15.80 30.57 -11.34
N GLU A 757 -15.57 31.84 -10.98
CA GLU A 757 -15.93 32.40 -9.67
C GLU A 757 -17.45 32.30 -9.40
N ILE A 758 -18.29 32.72 -10.33
CA ILE A 758 -19.76 32.63 -10.16
C ILE A 758 -20.24 31.19 -10.11
N SER A 759 -19.57 30.26 -10.81
CA SER A 759 -19.85 28.82 -10.70
C SER A 759 -19.54 28.30 -9.30
N VAL A 760 -18.41 28.73 -8.70
CA VAL A 760 -18.07 28.41 -7.30
C VAL A 760 -19.12 28.95 -6.33
N LEU A 761 -19.64 30.17 -6.56
CA LEU A 761 -20.73 30.73 -5.75
C LEU A 761 -22.01 29.89 -5.83
N VAL A 762 -22.39 29.43 -7.03
CA VAL A 762 -23.55 28.54 -7.23
C VAL A 762 -23.34 27.20 -6.50
N ILE A 763 -22.13 26.61 -6.59
CA ILE A 763 -21.77 25.37 -5.90
C ILE A 763 -21.85 25.57 -4.38
N ALA A 764 -21.28 26.66 -3.85
CA ALA A 764 -21.33 26.99 -2.44
C ALA A 764 -22.77 27.17 -1.94
N ALA A 765 -23.60 27.91 -2.69
CA ALA A 765 -25.02 28.09 -2.38
C ALA A 765 -25.75 26.74 -2.28
N THR A 766 -25.56 25.90 -3.31
CA THR A 766 -26.21 24.58 -3.41
C THR A 766 -25.71 23.64 -2.31
N GLY A 767 -24.42 23.67 -2.00
CA GLY A 767 -23.82 22.89 -0.91
C GLY A 767 -24.35 23.30 0.46
N ILE A 768 -24.45 24.61 0.74
CA ILE A 768 -25.06 25.13 1.98
C ILE A 768 -26.48 24.62 2.12
N ALA A 769 -27.30 24.73 1.08
CA ALA A 769 -28.67 24.28 1.15
C ALA A 769 -28.78 22.75 1.27
N SER A 770 -27.95 21.98 0.56
CA SER A 770 -27.89 20.53 0.72
C SER A 770 -27.58 20.12 2.16
N LEU A 771 -26.64 20.81 2.83
CA LEU A 771 -26.29 20.56 4.23
C LEU A 771 -27.42 20.93 5.19
N VAL A 772 -28.10 22.06 4.95
CA VAL A 772 -29.20 22.54 5.80
C VAL A 772 -30.45 21.66 5.66
N TYR A 773 -30.79 21.24 4.44
CA TYR A 773 -32.03 20.50 4.15
C TYR A 773 -31.87 18.97 4.27
N ARG A 774 -30.64 18.43 4.21
CA ARG A 774 -30.20 17.03 4.43
C ARG A 774 -31.11 15.90 3.89
N ASN A 775 -32.27 15.65 4.51
CA ASN A 775 -33.24 14.60 4.14
C ASN A 775 -34.64 15.16 3.75
N ARG A 776 -34.77 16.47 3.51
CA ARG A 776 -36.05 17.13 3.20
C ARG A 776 -36.02 17.73 1.80
N SER A 777 -37.17 17.69 1.14
CA SER A 777 -37.36 18.20 -0.22
C SER A 777 -37.11 19.71 -0.30
N PHE A 778 -36.37 20.15 -1.33
CA PHE A 778 -36.13 21.54 -1.73
C PHE A 778 -37.40 22.28 -2.20
N ARG A 779 -38.51 21.57 -2.40
CA ARG A 779 -39.70 22.08 -3.08
C ARG A 779 -40.50 22.99 -2.14
N LYS A 780 -40.71 24.25 -2.57
CA LYS A 780 -41.61 25.20 -1.92
C LYS A 780 -43.03 24.61 -1.88
N ASP A 781 -43.66 24.61 -0.70
CA ASP A 781 -45.08 24.27 -0.59
C ASP A 781 -45.89 25.31 -1.39
N SER A 782 -46.71 24.87 -2.36
CA SER A 782 -47.50 25.80 -3.16
C SER A 782 -48.59 26.42 -2.27
N ARG A 783 -48.42 27.69 -1.87
CA ARG A 783 -49.51 28.48 -1.31
C ARG A 783 -50.48 28.82 -2.46
N ARG A 784 -51.74 28.35 -2.39
CA ARG A 784 -52.81 28.96 -3.19
C ARG A 784 -52.93 30.42 -2.73
N PRO A 785 -52.99 31.42 -3.62
CA PRO A 785 -53.21 32.80 -3.22
C PRO A 785 -54.55 32.90 -2.49
N THR A 786 -54.51 33.03 -1.17
CA THR A 786 -55.70 33.39 -0.39
C THR A 786 -55.95 34.87 -0.64
N LEU A 787 -57.12 35.22 -1.19
CA LEU A 787 -57.56 36.60 -1.33
C LEU A 787 -57.48 37.29 0.04
N ALA A 788 -56.50 38.17 0.21
CA ALA A 788 -56.36 39.00 1.40
C ALA A 788 -57.49 40.04 1.39
N THR A 789 -58.38 39.99 2.38
CA THR A 789 -59.58 40.84 2.48
C THR A 789 -59.32 42.25 3.02
N THR A 790 -58.06 42.70 3.07
CA THR A 790 -57.73 44.08 3.48
C THR A 790 -56.78 44.72 2.48
N GLY A 791 -57.05 45.98 2.10
CA GLY A 791 -56.46 46.69 0.96
C GLY A 791 -54.92 46.75 0.95
N ARG A 792 -54.37 47.14 -0.22
CA ARG A 792 -52.93 47.19 -0.56
C ARG A 792 -52.03 47.45 0.66
N ARG A 793 -51.48 46.38 1.24
CA ARG A 793 -50.41 46.44 2.24
C ARG A 793 -49.08 46.41 1.50
N TRP A 794 -48.17 47.33 1.84
CA TRP A 794 -46.86 47.47 1.17
C TRP A 794 -45.75 46.65 1.86
N LEU A 795 -46.03 46.14 3.06
CA LEU A 795 -45.30 45.07 3.75
C LEU A 795 -46.28 43.92 4.01
N ALA A 796 -45.82 42.69 3.79
CA ALA A 796 -46.57 41.44 3.65
C ALA A 796 -47.19 40.89 4.94
N ALA A 797 -46.45 40.99 6.04
CA ALA A 797 -46.69 40.11 7.17
C ALA A 797 -48.00 40.41 7.93
N ALA A 798 -48.76 39.36 8.22
CA ALA A 798 -49.97 39.43 9.05
C ALA A 798 -49.66 39.86 10.50
N VAL A 799 -50.58 40.61 11.10
CA VAL A 799 -50.52 41.16 12.48
C VAL A 799 -50.61 40.05 13.55
N ASP A 800 -50.88 38.80 13.15
CA ASP A 800 -51.30 37.72 14.06
C ASP A 800 -50.15 36.88 14.65
N THR A 801 -48.88 37.25 14.42
CA THR A 801 -47.72 36.54 15.00
C THR A 801 -47.04 37.37 16.11
N GLU A 802 -46.54 36.73 17.17
CA GLU A 802 -45.81 37.41 18.27
C GLU A 802 -44.59 38.23 17.79
N ARG A 803 -44.03 37.91 16.61
CA ARG A 803 -42.97 38.70 15.98
C ARG A 803 -43.47 40.03 15.42
N ALA A 804 -44.72 40.10 14.95
CA ALA A 804 -45.33 41.34 14.49
C ALA A 804 -45.54 42.34 15.64
N GLN A 805 -45.76 41.86 16.87
CA GLN A 805 -45.95 42.70 18.06
C GLN A 805 -44.63 43.29 18.61
N ASN A 806 -43.48 42.70 18.27
CA ASN A 806 -42.15 43.12 18.73
C ASN A 806 -41.30 43.79 17.62
N ARG A 807 -41.94 44.31 16.56
CA ARG A 807 -41.22 45.00 15.46
C ARG A 807 -40.74 46.36 15.90
N SER A 808 -39.50 46.69 15.53
CA SER A 808 -38.97 48.04 15.68
C SER A 808 -39.54 48.93 14.58
N LEU A 809 -40.40 49.87 14.97
CA LEU A 809 -41.00 50.86 14.06
C LEU A 809 -39.93 51.63 13.27
N MET A 810 -38.77 51.88 13.89
CA MET A 810 -37.64 52.57 13.27
C MET A 810 -37.05 51.77 12.11
N VAL A 811 -36.92 50.44 12.25
CA VAL A 811 -36.39 49.56 11.20
C VAL A 811 -37.38 49.44 10.04
N ASP A 812 -38.68 49.36 10.33
CA ASP A 812 -39.72 49.29 9.31
C ASP A 812 -39.77 50.56 8.45
N VAL A 813 -39.73 51.73 9.09
CA VAL A 813 -39.71 53.03 8.38
C VAL A 813 -38.42 53.22 7.59
N ALA A 814 -37.27 52.87 8.16
CA ALA A 814 -35.99 52.95 7.45
C ALA A 814 -35.97 52.02 6.22
N THR A 815 -36.45 50.79 6.37
CA THR A 815 -36.54 49.82 5.26
C THR A 815 -37.45 50.33 4.15
N ARG A 816 -38.55 51.00 4.50
CA ARG A 816 -39.50 51.57 3.54
C ARG A 816 -38.87 52.64 2.63
N ILE A 817 -37.95 53.44 3.16
CA ILE A 817 -37.29 54.51 2.41
C ILE A 817 -36.07 53.97 1.66
N LEU A 818 -35.26 53.15 2.35
CA LEU A 818 -33.98 52.69 1.81
C LEU A 818 -34.15 51.61 0.74
N PHE A 819 -35.14 50.73 0.82
CA PHE A 819 -35.25 49.61 -0.13
C PHE A 819 -35.37 50.07 -1.59
N PRO A 820 -36.30 50.97 -1.97
CA PRO A 820 -36.40 51.45 -3.36
C PRO A 820 -35.13 52.21 -3.81
N ALA A 821 -34.53 52.99 -2.92
CA ALA A 821 -33.31 53.73 -3.21
C ALA A 821 -32.12 52.79 -3.47
N MET A 822 -31.96 51.74 -2.66
CA MET A 822 -30.93 50.72 -2.85
C MET A 822 -31.16 49.90 -4.12
N MET A 823 -32.41 49.57 -4.45
CA MET A 823 -32.71 48.88 -5.71
C MET A 823 -32.40 49.76 -6.92
N MET A 824 -32.70 51.07 -6.86
CA MET A 824 -32.33 52.02 -7.91
C MET A 824 -30.79 52.12 -8.03
N LEU A 825 -30.08 52.20 -6.91
CA LEU A 825 -28.61 52.22 -6.88
C LEU A 825 -28.00 50.92 -7.45
N SER A 826 -28.60 49.78 -7.14
CA SER A 826 -28.22 48.47 -7.68
C SER A 826 -28.31 48.42 -9.21
N VAL A 827 -29.42 48.91 -9.76
CA VAL A 827 -29.62 49.01 -11.23
C VAL A 827 -28.65 50.02 -11.85
N TYR A 828 -28.41 51.15 -11.17
CA TYR A 828 -27.42 52.13 -11.62
C TYR A 828 -26.02 51.53 -11.72
N PHE A 829 -25.53 50.85 -10.67
CA PHE A 829 -24.22 50.20 -10.71
C PHE A 829 -24.12 49.10 -11.76
N PHE A 830 -25.21 48.38 -12.02
CA PHE A 830 -25.27 47.38 -13.08
C PHE A 830 -25.03 48.01 -14.47
N PHE A 831 -25.71 49.11 -14.81
CA PHE A 831 -25.56 49.75 -16.13
C PHE A 831 -24.28 50.57 -16.29
N VAL A 832 -23.78 51.19 -15.22
CA VAL A 832 -22.62 52.08 -15.29
C VAL A 832 -21.29 51.31 -15.25
N GLY A 833 -21.28 50.05 -14.84
CA GLY A 833 -20.08 49.24 -14.58
C GLY A 833 -19.04 49.19 -15.71
N HIS A 834 -19.47 49.29 -16.96
CA HIS A 834 -18.57 49.27 -18.12
C HIS A 834 -17.68 50.53 -18.23
N ASN A 835 -18.13 51.65 -17.66
CA ASN A 835 -17.46 52.96 -17.80
C ASN A 835 -17.13 53.65 -16.47
N ALA A 836 -17.74 53.25 -15.37
CA ALA A 836 -17.40 53.75 -14.03
C ALA A 836 -17.46 52.61 -13.00
N PRO A 837 -17.03 52.86 -11.75
CA PRO A 837 -17.02 51.83 -10.73
C PRO A 837 -18.41 51.21 -10.50
N GLY A 838 -18.50 49.88 -10.56
CA GLY A 838 -19.76 49.15 -10.62
C GLY A 838 -19.64 47.80 -11.31
N GLY A 839 -20.74 47.33 -11.91
CA GLY A 839 -20.82 46.05 -12.64
C GLY A 839 -21.86 45.10 -12.06
N GLY A 840 -21.96 43.91 -12.67
CA GLY A 840 -22.93 42.88 -12.28
C GLY A 840 -22.79 42.43 -10.83
N PHE A 841 -21.56 42.30 -10.35
CA PHE A 841 -21.27 41.85 -8.98
C PHE A 841 -21.66 42.90 -7.93
N ALA A 842 -21.14 44.13 -8.04
CA ALA A 842 -21.43 45.21 -7.10
C ALA A 842 -22.93 45.57 -7.09
N GLY A 843 -23.55 45.68 -8.27
CA GLY A 843 -24.99 45.88 -8.40
C GLY A 843 -25.77 44.77 -7.71
N GLY A 844 -25.38 43.51 -7.93
CA GLY A 844 -26.01 42.34 -7.31
C GLY A 844 -25.90 42.36 -5.78
N LEU A 845 -24.75 42.73 -5.23
CA LEU A 845 -24.54 42.84 -3.77
C LEU A 845 -25.40 43.94 -3.15
N VAL A 846 -25.57 45.08 -3.80
CA VAL A 846 -26.45 46.15 -3.31
C VAL A 846 -27.91 45.68 -3.27
N ALA A 847 -28.38 44.98 -4.31
CA ALA A 847 -29.71 44.36 -4.29
C ALA A 847 -29.82 43.31 -3.17
N SER A 848 -28.80 42.47 -3.00
CA SER A 848 -28.73 41.48 -1.92
C SER A 848 -28.80 42.13 -0.52
N LEU A 849 -28.18 43.28 -0.31
CA LEU A 849 -28.30 44.05 0.94
C LEU A 849 -29.72 44.63 1.11
N ALA A 850 -30.35 45.11 0.05
CA ALA A 850 -31.73 45.59 0.09
C ALA A 850 -32.70 44.47 0.50
N PHE A 851 -32.52 43.26 -0.06
CA PHE A 851 -33.28 42.08 0.35
C PHE A 851 -32.95 41.62 1.77
N SER A 852 -31.69 41.69 2.19
CA SER A 852 -31.28 41.40 3.57
C SER A 852 -31.94 42.36 4.57
N LEU A 853 -32.07 43.64 4.23
CA LEU A 853 -32.76 44.64 5.05
C LEU A 853 -34.25 44.29 5.21
N ARG A 854 -34.93 43.88 4.13
CA ARG A 854 -36.33 43.41 4.20
C ARG A 854 -36.47 42.15 5.05
N TYR A 855 -35.53 41.23 4.95
CA TYR A 855 -35.49 40.05 5.80
C TYR A 855 -35.32 40.39 7.29
N LEU A 856 -34.47 41.36 7.63
CA LEU A 856 -34.29 41.82 9.01
C LEU A 856 -35.52 42.52 9.57
N ALA A 857 -36.23 43.31 8.75
CA ALA A 857 -37.45 44.02 9.16
C ALA A 857 -38.66 43.11 9.32
N GLY A 858 -38.93 42.26 8.32
CA GLY A 858 -40.18 41.51 8.23
C GLY A 858 -40.05 39.99 8.36
N GLY A 859 -38.83 39.47 8.47
CA GLY A 859 -38.55 38.04 8.51
C GLY A 859 -38.72 37.35 7.15
N ARG A 860 -38.78 36.02 7.17
CA ARG A 860 -38.89 35.17 5.97
C ARG A 860 -40.10 35.51 5.09
N GLU A 861 -41.27 35.73 5.69
CA GLU A 861 -42.51 35.93 4.93
C GLU A 861 -42.47 37.23 4.11
N GLU A 862 -41.85 38.27 4.66
CA GLU A 862 -41.63 39.55 3.96
C GLU A 862 -40.66 39.40 2.79
N LEU A 863 -39.59 38.63 2.98
CA LEU A 863 -38.61 38.35 1.93
C LEU A 863 -39.23 37.53 0.78
N GLU A 864 -40.06 36.53 1.10
CA GLU A 864 -40.77 35.71 0.10
C GLU A 864 -41.81 36.49 -0.69
N GLU A 865 -42.42 37.52 -0.11
CA GLU A 865 -43.36 38.41 -0.81
C GLU A 865 -42.65 39.48 -1.65
N ALA A 866 -41.50 39.95 -1.19
CA ALA A 866 -40.65 40.91 -1.92
C ALA A 866 -40.18 40.38 -3.28
N LEU A 867 -39.82 39.10 -3.34
CA LEU A 867 -39.37 38.43 -4.56
C LEU A 867 -39.93 37.00 -4.60
N PRO A 868 -41.12 36.77 -5.19
CA PRO A 868 -41.83 35.49 -5.15
C PRO A 868 -41.23 34.41 -6.07
N VAL A 869 -39.93 34.45 -6.34
CA VAL A 869 -39.20 33.53 -7.22
C VAL A 869 -38.31 32.61 -6.39
N ASP A 870 -38.18 31.35 -6.81
CA ASP A 870 -37.28 30.39 -6.16
C ASP A 870 -35.81 30.80 -6.38
N ALA A 871 -35.06 30.97 -5.28
CA ALA A 871 -33.65 31.34 -5.32
C ALA A 871 -32.80 30.36 -6.15
N GLY A 872 -33.12 29.06 -6.16
CA GLY A 872 -32.43 28.08 -7.00
C GLY A 872 -32.66 28.31 -8.50
N ARG A 873 -33.85 28.79 -8.89
CA ARG A 873 -34.13 29.16 -10.28
C ARG A 873 -33.39 30.42 -10.69
N ILE A 874 -33.27 31.40 -9.79
CA ILE A 874 -32.50 32.62 -10.05
C ILE A 874 -31.03 32.27 -10.28
N LEU A 875 -30.43 31.44 -9.42
CA LEU A 875 -29.06 30.93 -9.58
C LEU A 875 -28.86 30.19 -10.91
N GLY A 876 -29.76 29.24 -11.24
CA GLY A 876 -29.68 28.48 -12.48
C GLY A 876 -29.90 29.34 -13.73
N THR A 877 -30.79 30.33 -13.66
CA THR A 877 -31.02 31.29 -14.75
C THR A 877 -29.79 32.17 -14.95
N GLY A 878 -29.21 32.70 -13.87
CA GLY A 878 -28.01 33.52 -13.95
C GLY A 878 -26.83 32.75 -14.55
N LEU A 879 -26.59 31.51 -14.11
CA LEU A 879 -25.54 30.66 -14.67
C LEU A 879 -25.79 30.34 -16.15
N SER A 880 -27.04 30.07 -16.53
CA SER A 880 -27.42 29.83 -17.92
C SER A 880 -27.21 31.08 -18.78
N VAL A 881 -27.58 32.26 -18.28
CA VAL A 881 -27.40 33.54 -18.96
C VAL A 881 -25.92 33.85 -19.15
N SER A 882 -25.08 33.70 -18.12
CA SER A 882 -23.63 33.89 -18.25
C SER A 882 -22.99 32.87 -19.20
N ALA A 883 -23.40 31.60 -19.16
CA ALA A 883 -22.88 30.57 -20.07
C ALA A 883 -23.28 30.84 -21.53
N VAL A 884 -24.52 31.28 -21.77
CA VAL A 884 -24.98 31.69 -23.10
C VAL A 884 -24.24 32.92 -23.58
N ALA A 885 -24.06 33.94 -22.72
CA ALA A 885 -23.29 35.14 -23.04
C ALA A 885 -21.83 34.83 -23.43
N LEU A 886 -21.25 33.77 -22.88
CA LEU A 886 -19.89 33.32 -23.17
C LEU A 886 -19.78 32.52 -24.49
N LEU A 887 -20.80 31.71 -24.80
CA LEU A 887 -20.77 30.74 -25.91
C LEU A 887 -21.51 31.21 -27.17
N TRP A 888 -22.38 32.21 -27.09
CA TRP A 888 -23.18 32.64 -28.25
C TRP A 888 -22.34 33.14 -29.44
N PRO A 889 -21.18 33.83 -29.29
CA PRO A 889 -20.39 34.25 -30.45
C PRO A 889 -19.86 33.03 -31.21
N MET A 890 -19.46 31.99 -30.48
CA MET A 890 -19.01 30.72 -31.05
C MET A 890 -20.12 29.96 -31.79
N VAL A 891 -21.31 29.89 -31.19
CA VAL A 891 -22.41 29.09 -31.75
C VAL A 891 -23.12 29.79 -32.91
N LEU A 892 -23.28 31.12 -32.85
CA LEU A 892 -24.05 31.89 -33.82
C LEU A 892 -23.18 32.59 -34.88
N LEU A 893 -21.95 32.98 -34.53
CA LEU A 893 -21.06 33.77 -35.40
C LEU A 893 -19.80 33.01 -35.82
N GLY A 894 -19.51 31.85 -35.23
CA GLY A 894 -18.31 31.05 -35.53
C GLY A 894 -17.01 31.64 -34.97
N GLU A 895 -17.11 32.63 -34.09
CA GLU A 895 -15.97 33.31 -33.46
C GLU A 895 -15.47 32.57 -32.21
N PRO A 896 -14.27 32.88 -31.69
CA PRO A 896 -13.84 32.34 -30.41
C PRO A 896 -14.85 32.67 -29.28
N PRO A 897 -15.05 31.77 -28.30
CA PRO A 897 -15.86 32.07 -27.12
C PRO A 897 -15.27 33.27 -26.37
N LEU A 898 -16.10 34.00 -25.61
CA LEU A 898 -15.76 35.26 -24.92
C LEU A 898 -15.52 36.47 -25.81
N THR A 899 -15.83 36.41 -27.11
CA THR A 899 -15.74 37.60 -27.96
C THR A 899 -16.90 38.56 -27.65
N SER A 900 -16.59 39.82 -27.30
CA SER A 900 -17.59 40.86 -27.08
C SER A 900 -17.99 41.55 -28.39
N HIS A 901 -19.25 41.99 -28.46
CA HIS A 901 -19.80 42.75 -29.58
C HIS A 901 -20.51 43.98 -29.05
N ILE A 902 -20.56 45.04 -29.86
CA ILE A 902 -21.16 46.31 -29.47
C ILE A 902 -22.23 46.70 -30.46
N TRP A 903 -23.28 47.30 -29.91
CA TRP A 903 -24.35 47.91 -30.67
C TRP A 903 -24.48 49.38 -30.28
N ASP A 904 -24.25 50.25 -31.27
CA ASP A 904 -24.48 51.69 -31.14
C ASP A 904 -25.92 52.00 -31.55
N LEU A 905 -26.74 52.43 -30.59
CA LEU A 905 -28.15 52.73 -30.79
C LEU A 905 -28.44 54.19 -30.46
N THR A 906 -29.02 54.92 -31.40
CA THR A 906 -29.45 56.30 -31.19
C THR A 906 -30.94 56.31 -30.79
N LEU A 907 -31.24 56.45 -29.50
CA LEU A 907 -32.63 56.49 -29.02
C LEU A 907 -33.20 57.92 -29.06
N PRO A 908 -34.38 58.14 -29.67
CA PRO A 908 -35.03 59.45 -29.63
C PRO A 908 -35.35 59.84 -28.18
N LEU A 909 -34.90 61.04 -27.77
CA LEU A 909 -34.94 61.65 -26.42
C LEU A 909 -33.77 61.32 -25.46
N ILE A 910 -32.98 60.28 -25.71
CA ILE A 910 -31.91 59.84 -24.76
C ILE A 910 -30.51 60.07 -25.34
N GLY A 911 -30.35 60.04 -26.67
CA GLY A 911 -29.07 60.21 -27.36
C GLY A 911 -28.45 58.87 -27.80
N ASP A 912 -27.14 58.91 -28.07
CA ASP A 912 -26.36 57.75 -28.53
C ASP A 912 -26.03 56.84 -27.32
N ILE A 913 -26.36 55.55 -27.45
CA ILE A 913 -26.16 54.54 -26.40
C ILE A 913 -25.29 53.42 -26.96
N HIS A 914 -24.20 53.13 -26.24
CA HIS A 914 -23.29 52.03 -26.53
C HIS A 914 -23.66 50.83 -25.65
N ILE A 915 -24.11 49.73 -26.26
CA ILE A 915 -24.45 48.50 -25.54
C ILE A 915 -23.45 47.41 -25.91
N ALA A 916 -22.61 47.02 -24.94
CA ALA A 916 -21.72 45.87 -25.07
C ALA A 916 -22.46 44.57 -24.72
N SER A 917 -22.22 43.50 -25.48
CA SER A 917 -22.73 42.15 -25.20
C SER A 917 -22.26 41.61 -23.85
N ALA A 918 -21.14 42.12 -23.34
CA ALA A 918 -20.62 41.85 -21.99
C ALA A 918 -21.62 42.21 -20.87
N LEU A 919 -22.55 43.15 -21.11
CA LEU A 919 -23.63 43.46 -20.16
C LEU A 919 -24.56 42.27 -19.90
N ILE A 920 -24.73 41.37 -20.87
CA ILE A 920 -25.54 40.14 -20.72
C ILE A 920 -24.82 39.16 -19.79
N PHE A 921 -23.49 39.06 -19.91
CA PHE A 921 -22.68 38.25 -18.99
C PHE A 921 -22.80 38.80 -17.56
N ASP A 922 -22.67 40.12 -17.41
CA ASP A 922 -22.85 40.84 -16.14
C ASP A 922 -24.27 40.66 -15.55
N LEU A 923 -25.30 40.55 -16.40
CA LEU A 923 -26.67 40.27 -15.96
C LEU A 923 -26.76 38.89 -15.30
N GLY A 924 -26.08 37.90 -15.86
CA GLY A 924 -26.00 36.57 -15.27
C GLY A 924 -25.28 36.59 -13.91
N VAL A 925 -24.18 37.33 -13.79
CA VAL A 925 -23.46 37.55 -12.51
C VAL A 925 -24.38 38.22 -11.48
N TYR A 926 -25.06 39.30 -11.88
CA TYR A 926 -26.02 40.04 -11.05
C TYR A 926 -27.11 39.13 -10.48
N LEU A 927 -27.71 38.28 -11.33
CA LEU A 927 -28.72 37.30 -10.92
C LEU A 927 -28.14 36.26 -9.96
N ILE A 928 -26.93 35.75 -10.19
CA ILE A 928 -26.29 34.76 -9.30
C ILE A 928 -26.06 35.34 -7.92
N VAL A 929 -25.55 36.58 -7.81
CA VAL A 929 -25.29 37.22 -6.51
C VAL A 929 -26.58 37.42 -5.71
N ILE A 930 -27.64 37.88 -6.36
CA ILE A 930 -28.97 38.01 -5.72
C ILE A 930 -29.50 36.63 -5.32
N GLY A 931 -29.42 35.65 -6.23
CA GLY A 931 -29.84 34.28 -5.99
C GLY A 931 -29.13 33.66 -4.81
N LEU A 932 -27.81 33.85 -4.69
CA LEU A 932 -26.98 33.33 -3.60
C LEU A 932 -27.43 33.90 -2.26
N THR A 933 -27.54 35.22 -2.13
CA THR A 933 -27.95 35.84 -0.87
C THR A 933 -29.37 35.44 -0.49
N MET A 934 -30.30 35.43 -1.44
CA MET A 934 -31.66 34.93 -1.22
C MET A 934 -31.67 33.47 -0.76
N HIS A 935 -30.81 32.63 -1.34
CA HIS A 935 -30.70 31.23 -0.98
C HIS A 935 -30.14 31.05 0.44
N ILE A 936 -29.13 31.83 0.81
CA ILE A 936 -28.54 31.85 2.15
C ILE A 936 -29.56 32.35 3.19
N LEU A 937 -30.25 33.46 2.94
CA LEU A 937 -31.25 34.02 3.85
C LEU A 937 -32.44 33.06 4.04
N ASN A 938 -32.92 32.43 2.97
CA ASN A 938 -34.03 31.48 3.05
C ASN A 938 -33.63 30.16 3.72
N SER A 939 -32.43 29.64 3.42
CA SER A 939 -31.95 28.37 3.95
C SER A 939 -31.50 28.47 5.39
N LEU A 940 -30.60 29.40 5.72
CA LEU A 940 -30.13 29.60 7.09
C LEU A 940 -31.17 30.35 7.92
N GLY A 941 -31.53 31.57 7.54
CA GLY A 941 -32.45 32.39 8.32
C GLY A 941 -33.86 31.79 8.41
N GLY A 942 -34.45 31.53 7.25
CA GLY A 942 -35.84 31.08 7.14
C GLY A 942 -36.12 29.67 7.69
N GLN A 943 -35.13 28.76 7.69
CA GLN A 943 -35.30 27.42 8.30
C GLN A 943 -35.06 27.46 9.81
N LEU A 944 -34.07 28.22 10.26
CA LEU A 944 -33.79 28.41 11.69
C LEU A 944 -34.97 29.03 12.44
N ASP A 945 -35.67 29.96 11.77
CA ASP A 945 -36.90 30.57 12.29
C ASP A 945 -38.04 29.56 12.41
N ARG A 946 -38.26 28.73 11.38
CA ARG A 946 -39.28 27.65 11.40
C ARG A 946 -39.02 26.63 12.49
N ASP A 947 -37.77 26.20 12.66
CA ASP A 947 -37.40 25.25 13.69
C ASP A 947 -37.61 25.83 15.10
N GLU A 948 -37.41 27.13 15.28
CA GLU A 948 -37.70 27.82 16.55
C GLU A 948 -39.20 27.93 16.83
N GLU A 949 -39.99 28.31 15.83
CA GLU A 949 -41.44 28.35 15.94
C GLU A 949 -42.01 26.97 16.26
N MET A 950 -41.53 25.92 15.58
CA MET A 950 -41.91 24.54 15.90
C MET A 950 -41.50 24.14 17.31
N ARG A 951 -40.32 24.54 17.80
CA ARG A 951 -39.90 24.28 19.20
C ARG A 951 -40.81 25.00 20.20
N LYS A 952 -41.11 26.28 19.96
CA LYS A 952 -42.02 27.09 20.79
C LYS A 952 -43.43 26.51 20.78
N GLN A 953 -43.94 26.11 19.63
CA GLN A 953 -45.24 25.47 19.49
C GLN A 953 -45.29 24.12 20.21
N ARG A 954 -44.27 23.28 20.08
CA ARG A 954 -44.15 22.03 20.86
C ARG A 954 -44.09 22.30 22.37
N ALA A 955 -43.39 23.34 22.80
CA ALA A 955 -43.35 23.74 24.21
C ALA A 955 -44.74 24.22 24.70
N ARG A 956 -45.45 25.02 23.91
CA ARG A 956 -46.84 25.44 24.17
C ARG A 956 -47.79 24.24 24.23
N ASP A 957 -47.68 23.31 23.28
CA ASP A 957 -48.50 22.09 23.25
C ASP A 957 -48.18 21.18 24.44
N ARG A 958 -46.90 21.09 24.84
CA ARG A 958 -46.49 20.36 26.06
C ARG A 958 -47.04 21.03 27.31
N ALA A 959 -46.98 22.36 27.42
CA ALA A 959 -47.56 23.11 28.52
C ALA A 959 -49.09 22.96 28.57
N ARG A 960 -49.78 23.03 27.42
CA ARG A 960 -51.23 22.77 27.30
C ARG A 960 -51.59 21.33 27.69
N ARG A 961 -50.79 20.34 27.27
CA ARG A 961 -50.96 18.92 27.68
C ARG A 961 -50.75 18.75 29.18
N LEU A 962 -49.72 19.36 29.76
CA LEU A 962 -49.46 19.32 31.20
C LEU A 962 -50.60 19.98 32.00
N ALA A 963 -51.07 21.16 31.57
CA ALA A 963 -52.21 21.83 32.20
C ALA A 963 -53.50 21.01 32.08
N ARG A 964 -53.73 20.32 30.95
CA ARG A 964 -54.88 19.42 30.75
C ARG A 964 -54.78 18.16 31.62
N ASN A 965 -53.58 17.62 31.80
CA ASN A 965 -53.32 16.49 32.70
C ASN A 965 -53.51 16.89 34.16
N GLN A 966 -52.99 18.06 34.60
CA GLN A 966 -53.22 18.59 35.94
C GLN A 966 -54.71 18.84 36.22
N ARG A 967 -55.47 19.37 35.25
CA ARG A 967 -56.93 19.50 35.36
C ARG A 967 -57.64 18.15 35.47
N ARG A 968 -57.19 17.13 34.74
CA ARG A 968 -57.70 15.75 34.85
C ARG A 968 -57.39 15.16 36.22
N GLU A 969 -56.16 15.27 36.70
CA GLU A 969 -55.74 14.81 38.02
C GLU A 969 -56.58 15.48 39.13
N ALA A 970 -56.74 16.80 39.07
CA ALA A 970 -57.60 17.55 39.99
C ALA A 970 -59.07 17.09 39.95
N ALA A 971 -59.60 16.75 38.77
CA ALA A 971 -60.94 16.20 38.62
C ALA A 971 -61.06 14.78 39.21
N THR A 972 -60.07 13.91 39.03
CA THR A 972 -60.03 12.59 39.69
C THR A 972 -59.87 12.67 41.20
N VAL A 973 -59.09 13.61 41.72
CA VAL A 973 -58.97 13.87 43.17
C VAL A 973 -60.28 14.43 43.73
N GLY A 974 -60.94 15.32 42.97
CA GLY A 974 -62.29 15.81 43.28
C GLY A 974 -63.34 14.71 43.31
N ALA A 975 -63.32 13.79 42.34
CA ALA A 975 -64.22 12.63 42.27
C ALA A 975 -63.95 11.60 43.39
N ARG A 976 -62.69 11.40 43.79
CA ARG A 976 -62.34 10.59 44.98
C ARG A 976 -62.92 11.22 46.26
N ARG A 977 -62.78 12.54 46.43
CA ARG A 977 -63.37 13.27 47.56
C ARG A 977 -64.90 13.27 47.56
N SER A 978 -65.55 13.28 46.39
CA SER A 978 -67.02 13.17 46.31
C SER A 978 -67.49 11.75 46.63
N ASN A 979 -66.78 10.71 46.16
CA ASN A 979 -67.09 9.33 46.52
C ASN A 979 -66.88 9.05 48.02
N GLU A 980 -65.84 9.61 48.65
CA GLU A 980 -65.67 9.53 50.11
C GLU A 980 -66.78 10.27 50.88
N LYS A 981 -67.30 11.39 50.35
CA LYS A 981 -68.45 12.09 50.94
C LYS A 981 -69.77 11.33 50.76
N SER A 982 -70.00 10.70 49.60
CA SER A 982 -71.19 9.88 49.36
C SER A 982 -71.17 8.57 50.15
N ALA A 983 -70.00 7.96 50.37
CA ALA A 983 -69.84 6.78 51.23
C ALA A 983 -70.09 7.09 52.72
N ARG A 984 -69.95 8.35 53.16
CA ARG A 984 -70.29 8.81 54.52
C ARG A 984 -71.77 9.19 54.71
N GLN A 985 -72.59 9.21 53.65
CA GLN A 985 -74.00 9.62 53.69
C GLN A 985 -75.01 8.48 53.48
N MET A 986 -74.57 7.21 53.39
CA MET A 986 -75.49 6.07 53.44
C MET A 986 -75.73 5.63 54.89
N PRO A 987 -76.99 5.54 55.37
CA PRO A 987 -77.29 5.11 56.73
C PRO A 987 -77.02 3.62 56.89
N THR A 988 -76.14 3.29 57.83
CA THR A 988 -75.94 1.94 58.38
C THR A 988 -77.21 1.45 59.04
N ILE A 989 -77.88 0.46 58.42
CA ILE A 989 -78.81 -0.42 59.13
C ILE A 989 -77.96 -1.48 59.84
N ARG A 990 -77.81 -1.37 61.16
CA ARG A 990 -77.28 -2.44 62.01
C ARG A 990 -78.46 -3.19 62.66
N PRO A 991 -78.55 -4.53 62.54
CA PRO A 991 -79.42 -5.35 63.37
C PRO A 991 -78.82 -5.52 64.79
N PRO A 992 -79.63 -5.85 65.81
CA PRO A 992 -79.21 -5.84 67.21
C PRO A 992 -78.44 -7.10 67.59
N GLY A 993 -77.34 -6.95 68.34
CA GLY A 993 -76.71 -8.05 69.08
C GLY A 993 -75.18 -7.99 69.16
N ALA A 994 -74.70 -8.10 70.40
CA ALA A 994 -73.34 -8.42 70.84
C ALA A 994 -72.31 -7.29 70.90
N ASP A 995 -72.15 -6.81 72.14
CA ASP A 995 -70.96 -6.18 72.71
C ASP A 995 -69.68 -6.99 72.43
N THR A 996 -68.57 -6.30 72.18
CA THR A 996 -67.33 -6.41 72.99
C THR A 996 -66.33 -5.33 72.59
N GLU A 997 -65.68 -4.80 73.61
CA GLU A 997 -64.72 -3.70 73.67
C GLU A 997 -63.27 -4.19 73.34
N PRO A 998 -62.21 -3.37 73.48
CA PRO A 998 -61.33 -2.89 72.40
C PRO A 998 -59.90 -3.49 72.45
N VAL A 999 -59.00 -3.13 71.52
CA VAL A 999 -57.56 -2.83 71.81
C VAL A 999 -56.97 -2.00 70.67
N ALA A 1000 -56.30 -0.91 71.04
CA ALA A 1000 -55.43 -0.08 70.21
C ALA A 1000 -54.00 -0.61 70.23
N GLU A 1001 -53.23 -0.43 69.15
CA GLU A 1001 -51.77 -0.38 69.28
C GLU A 1001 -51.09 0.45 68.17
N ASN A 1002 -50.11 1.23 68.64
CA ASN A 1002 -49.22 2.15 67.95
C ASN A 1002 -48.24 1.43 67.02
N GLY A 1003 -47.54 2.18 66.15
CA GLY A 1003 -46.29 1.68 65.60
C GLY A 1003 -45.67 2.54 64.50
N GLU A 1004 -44.59 3.23 64.86
CA GLU A 1004 -43.70 4.04 64.05
C GLU A 1004 -42.82 3.23 63.06
N ASN A 1005 -42.04 4.00 62.28
CA ASN A 1005 -40.67 3.73 61.79
C ASN A 1005 -40.40 3.34 60.33
N GLU A 1006 -39.68 4.28 59.70
CA GLU A 1006 -38.37 4.17 59.04
C GLU A 1006 -38.05 3.08 57.99
N THR A 1007 -37.59 3.59 56.84
CA THR A 1007 -36.48 3.12 55.97
C THR A 1007 -36.41 1.65 55.54
N SER A 1008 -36.27 1.40 54.23
CA SER A 1008 -35.10 0.68 53.69
C SER A 1008 -35.03 0.64 52.16
N ILE A 1009 -33.79 0.48 51.73
CA ILE A 1009 -33.21 0.25 50.41
C ILE A 1009 -33.68 -1.10 49.78
N SER A 1010 -33.87 -1.19 48.45
CA SER A 1010 -33.27 -2.26 47.62
C SER A 1010 -33.69 -2.23 46.13
N THR A 1011 -32.67 -2.19 45.29
CA THR A 1011 -32.48 -2.74 43.94
C THR A 1011 -33.46 -3.78 43.36
N LYS A 1012 -33.80 -3.64 42.05
CA LYS A 1012 -33.64 -4.72 41.05
C LYS A 1012 -33.82 -4.26 39.58
N ARG A 1013 -32.83 -4.68 38.76
CA ARG A 1013 -32.73 -4.93 37.30
C ARG A 1013 -33.97 -4.72 36.40
N ILE A 1014 -33.73 -4.25 35.17
CA ILE A 1014 -33.99 -4.98 33.89
C ILE A 1014 -33.07 -4.43 32.78
N LYS A 1015 -32.74 -5.32 31.84
CA LYS A 1015 -31.72 -5.29 30.77
C LYS A 1015 -32.43 -5.26 29.41
N GLN A 1016 -31.70 -4.85 28.37
CA GLN A 1016 -31.83 -5.14 26.93
C GLN A 1016 -32.85 -4.39 26.05
N GLU A 1017 -32.31 -3.65 25.07
CA GLU A 1017 -32.40 -3.81 23.59
C GLU A 1017 -31.61 -2.61 22.98
N GLY A 1018 -30.80 -2.65 21.91
CA GLY A 1018 -30.60 -3.65 20.86
C GLY A 1018 -30.77 -3.04 19.46
N LYS A 1019 -29.93 -2.08 19.05
CA LYS A 1019 -29.48 -1.84 17.66
C LYS A 1019 -28.43 -0.73 17.57
#